data_AF-A0A7C5DW64-F1
#
_entry.id   AF-A0A7C5DW64-F1
#
_cell.length_a   1.000
_cell.length_b   1.000
_cell.length_c   1.000
_cell.angle_alpha   90.00
_cell.angle_beta   90.00
_cell.angle_gamma   90.00
#
_symmetry.space_group_name_H-M   'P 1'
#
loop_
_entity.id
_entity.type
_entity.pdbx_description
1 polymer ?
#
loop_
_entity_poly.entity_id
_entity_poly.type
_entity_poly.pdbx_seq_one_letter_code
_entity_poly.pdbx_strand_id
1 'polypeptide(L)'
;MRKEWVLHKPDDTQVSRLVEYLGIDPFLARLLVNRNITDEVEASRFLNPDASLMHDPFLMKDMSIAIKTIIESAERDDSIVIFGDYDVDGVTSTALLYLTMKKLGFNVSYYIPLRLEEGYGLSKDAITELYEQGHRLLITVDCGVTSVEEIKHAKKLGFKVVVTDHHEVKESLPPAEAIVNPKRPDDEYPFKGLAGVGVAFKVLSALNETLGFPLDPQDYLDIVALGTIADIVPLKDENRYIVREGTRKIQKRPLLGLKALLSYLRLNAEHLTAQDIAFKIAPKLNAAGRMDSAIVALELLISRNHEEAMKAASRLLQHNQNRQTIEAKIFDQAIKEIEKNKAYKNDMVLILSGENWHLGVLGIVASRLVAMYNKPVFLISTSGEVGKGSARSPSGISIISLLNNINSLLKEYGGHEMAAGLTIERKNIPLMRKLINEAYVKLYGKDLPVYVVEVDAELSLDEFDSEKLGKIELLRPFGHSNPEPRFLIKNLNIEKAKTFGNSGDHVKLILRSGDRKVLAIGFGMNHLFDEFKYVKPSLLKMDVVASIKTDNGYGLEGMKLSINDARLYIDPVFEEEVKDKNFVFEFIRDWKNQKPDMSNFQTDVSSLVNDLEKHLSHKAPEFLQMTAKKIWGAFGSIRLKHPLLAWRLLSNYHSGKRTVVVSSINGTLAHTYYSLQHYLDPIKPVYANSLYRGALDAEVIFTTLPFFNERINEFKEFDEILFDEPA
;
A
#
# COMPACT_ATOMS: atom_id res chain seq x y z
N MET A 1 12.61 1.49 0.15
CA MET A 1 12.38 0.22 0.89
C MET A 1 13.07 -0.90 0.12
N ARG A 2 13.96 -1.68 0.75
CA ARG A 2 14.61 -2.80 0.05
C ARG A 2 13.60 -3.94 -0.05
N LYS A 3 13.15 -4.22 -1.27
CA LYS A 3 12.24 -5.33 -1.58
C LYS A 3 13.00 -6.42 -2.33
N GLU A 4 12.76 -7.66 -1.94
CA GLU A 4 13.34 -8.83 -2.59
C GLU A 4 12.25 -9.60 -3.31
N TRP A 5 12.48 -9.97 -4.57
CA TRP A 5 11.54 -10.76 -5.35
C TRP A 5 11.96 -12.21 -5.26
N VAL A 6 11.09 -13.05 -4.73
CA VAL A 6 11.35 -14.48 -4.55
C VAL A 6 10.42 -15.27 -5.44
N LEU A 7 11.00 -15.93 -6.44
CA LEU A 7 10.27 -16.79 -7.37
C LEU A 7 10.01 -18.15 -6.72
N HIS A 8 8.74 -18.58 -6.70
CA HIS A 8 8.38 -19.91 -6.25
C HIS A 8 8.96 -20.99 -7.17
N LYS A 9 9.38 -22.09 -6.55
CA LYS A 9 9.88 -23.30 -7.23
C LYS A 9 9.13 -24.51 -6.70
N PRO A 10 7.90 -24.76 -7.19
CA PRO A 10 7.10 -25.89 -6.75
C PRO A 10 7.72 -27.21 -7.23
N ASP A 11 7.46 -28.29 -6.49
CA ASP A 11 7.90 -29.64 -6.84
C ASP A 11 7.18 -30.14 -8.09
N ASP A 12 7.94 -30.37 -9.17
CA ASP A 12 7.40 -30.82 -10.46
C ASP A 12 6.70 -32.20 -10.36
N THR A 13 7.05 -33.02 -9.36
CA THR A 13 6.38 -34.30 -9.08
C THR A 13 4.94 -34.07 -8.61
N GLN A 14 4.74 -33.12 -7.71
CA GLN A 14 3.42 -32.75 -7.20
C GLN A 14 2.58 -32.10 -8.30
N VAL A 15 3.20 -31.24 -9.12
CA VAL A 15 2.53 -30.63 -10.29
C VAL A 15 2.05 -31.71 -11.26
N SER A 16 2.91 -32.66 -11.62
CA SER A 16 2.57 -33.75 -12.55
C SER A 16 1.45 -34.63 -12.02
N ARG A 17 1.47 -34.94 -10.72
CA ARG A 17 0.41 -35.70 -10.04
C ARG A 17 -0.95 -35.01 -10.14
N LEU A 18 -1.02 -33.71 -9.89
CA LEU A 18 -2.27 -32.94 -10.02
C LEU A 18 -2.77 -32.88 -11.47
N VAL A 19 -1.86 -32.73 -12.44
CA VAL A 19 -2.20 -32.73 -13.87
C VAL A 19 -2.82 -34.08 -14.28
N GLU A 20 -2.18 -35.19 -13.92
CA GLU A 20 -2.65 -36.53 -14.28
C GLU A 20 -3.99 -36.88 -13.65
N TYR A 21 -4.17 -36.59 -12.35
CA TYR A 21 -5.38 -36.97 -11.63
C TYR A 21 -6.59 -36.09 -11.97
N LEU A 22 -6.40 -34.77 -12.07
CA LEU A 22 -7.50 -33.81 -12.28
C LEU A 22 -7.72 -33.44 -13.74
N GLY A 23 -6.79 -33.78 -14.65
CA GLY A 23 -6.84 -33.37 -16.05
C GLY A 23 -6.75 -31.84 -16.24
N ILE A 24 -6.09 -31.15 -15.30
CA ILE A 24 -5.92 -29.70 -15.35
C ILE A 24 -4.62 -29.30 -16.04
N ASP A 25 -4.56 -28.04 -16.48
CA ASP A 25 -3.38 -27.48 -17.13
C ASP A 25 -2.16 -27.39 -16.18
N PRO A 26 -0.93 -27.66 -16.65
CA PRO A 26 0.29 -27.59 -15.81
C PRO A 26 0.53 -26.23 -15.15
N PHE A 27 0.14 -25.11 -15.80
CA PHE A 27 0.23 -23.79 -15.20
C PHE A 27 -0.72 -23.65 -14.01
N LEU A 28 -1.97 -24.15 -14.14
CA LEU A 28 -2.93 -24.13 -13.03
C LEU A 28 -2.46 -25.02 -11.87
N ALA A 29 -1.98 -26.23 -12.17
CA ALA A 29 -1.41 -27.13 -11.17
C ALA A 29 -0.22 -26.49 -10.43
N ARG A 30 0.68 -25.80 -11.15
CA ARG A 30 1.80 -25.06 -10.56
C ARG A 30 1.33 -23.98 -9.57
N LEU A 31 0.29 -23.23 -9.93
CA LEU A 31 -0.30 -22.22 -9.04
C LEU A 31 -0.94 -22.82 -7.78
N LEU A 32 -1.52 -24.02 -7.88
CA LEU A 32 -2.06 -24.75 -6.72
C LEU A 32 -0.94 -25.22 -5.78
N VAL A 33 0.12 -25.82 -6.32
CA VAL A 33 1.27 -26.28 -5.51
C VAL A 33 1.97 -25.10 -4.82
N ASN A 34 2.11 -23.95 -5.48
CA ASN A 34 2.62 -22.72 -4.85
C ASN A 34 1.78 -22.27 -3.64
N ARG A 35 0.50 -22.65 -3.58
CA ARG A 35 -0.42 -22.36 -2.46
C ARG A 35 -0.42 -23.47 -1.40
N ASN A 36 0.52 -24.41 -1.50
CA ASN A 36 0.60 -25.65 -0.71
C ASN A 36 -0.61 -26.58 -0.88
N ILE A 37 -1.36 -26.45 -1.98
CA ILE A 37 -2.46 -27.36 -2.30
C ILE A 37 -1.87 -28.46 -3.18
N THR A 38 -1.58 -29.59 -2.56
CA THR A 38 -0.82 -30.70 -3.18
C THR A 38 -1.60 -32.01 -3.20
N ASP A 39 -2.66 -32.11 -2.39
CA ASP A 39 -3.59 -33.23 -2.39
C ASP A 39 -4.66 -33.06 -3.49
N GLU A 40 -5.01 -34.16 -4.17
CA GLU A 40 -5.90 -34.12 -5.31
C GLU A 40 -7.35 -33.81 -4.92
N VAL A 41 -7.80 -34.30 -3.76
CA VAL A 41 -9.15 -34.07 -3.26
C VAL A 41 -9.28 -32.63 -2.80
N GLU A 42 -8.28 -32.12 -2.07
CA GLU A 42 -8.18 -30.72 -1.69
C GLU A 42 -8.17 -29.80 -2.92
N ALA A 43 -7.36 -30.10 -3.93
CA ALA A 43 -7.29 -29.33 -5.17
C ALA A 43 -8.63 -29.32 -5.93
N SER A 44 -9.30 -30.47 -6.05
CA SER A 44 -10.62 -30.56 -6.68
C SER A 44 -11.66 -29.70 -5.95
N ARG A 45 -11.72 -29.82 -4.62
CA ARG A 45 -12.63 -29.02 -3.76
C ARG A 45 -12.29 -27.53 -3.80
N PHE A 46 -11.01 -27.18 -3.90
CA PHE A 46 -10.57 -25.80 -4.00
C PHE A 46 -10.98 -25.15 -5.33
N LEU A 47 -10.85 -25.86 -6.45
CA LEU A 47 -11.26 -25.34 -7.76
C LEU A 47 -12.80 -25.33 -7.91
N ASN A 48 -13.48 -26.32 -7.32
CA ASN A 48 -14.92 -26.51 -7.42
C ASN A 48 -15.59 -26.58 -6.03
N PRO A 49 -15.54 -25.50 -5.23
CA PRO A 49 -16.23 -25.47 -3.95
C PRO A 49 -17.75 -25.55 -4.18
N ASP A 50 -18.39 -26.45 -3.44
CA ASP A 50 -19.83 -26.63 -3.41
C ASP A 50 -20.33 -26.74 -1.96
N ALA A 51 -21.64 -26.93 -1.78
CA ALA A 51 -22.28 -26.95 -0.47
C ALA A 51 -21.78 -28.09 0.43
N SER A 52 -21.12 -29.13 -0.10
CA SER A 52 -20.54 -30.22 0.70
C SER A 52 -19.38 -29.79 1.58
N LEU A 53 -18.81 -28.59 1.35
CA LEU A 53 -17.81 -28.00 2.24
C LEU A 53 -18.43 -27.52 3.55
N MET A 54 -19.74 -27.26 3.60
CA MET A 54 -20.39 -26.79 4.82
C MET A 54 -20.48 -27.93 5.84
N HIS A 55 -19.68 -27.85 6.91
CA HIS A 55 -19.67 -28.87 7.96
C HIS A 55 -20.95 -28.82 8.82
N ASP A 56 -21.31 -29.94 9.44
CA ASP A 56 -22.45 -30.00 10.36
C ASP A 56 -22.24 -29.02 11.54
N PRO A 57 -23.15 -28.05 11.78
CA PRO A 57 -23.00 -27.08 12.85
C PRO A 57 -22.97 -27.71 14.25
N PHE A 58 -23.57 -28.89 14.46
CA PHE A 58 -23.57 -29.57 15.76
C PHE A 58 -22.23 -30.21 16.13
N LEU A 59 -21.26 -30.21 15.21
CA LEU A 59 -19.87 -30.56 15.52
C LEU A 59 -19.17 -29.46 16.35
N MET A 60 -19.70 -28.23 16.38
CA MET A 60 -19.20 -27.20 17.29
C MET A 60 -19.65 -27.49 18.73
N LYS A 61 -18.71 -27.37 19.65
CA LYS A 61 -18.94 -27.51 21.08
C LYS A 61 -19.98 -26.51 21.55
N ASP A 62 -20.86 -26.98 22.43
CA ASP A 62 -22.02 -26.27 22.99
C ASP A 62 -23.07 -25.80 21.97
N MET A 63 -22.97 -26.13 20.68
CA MET A 63 -24.00 -25.75 19.70
C MET A 63 -25.40 -26.24 20.11
N SER A 64 -25.53 -27.52 20.50
CA SER A 64 -26.80 -28.07 20.97
C SER A 64 -27.35 -27.35 22.21
N ILE A 65 -26.46 -26.91 23.12
CA ILE A 65 -26.84 -26.18 24.33
C ILE A 65 -27.33 -24.77 23.95
N ALA A 66 -26.59 -24.08 23.08
CA ALA A 66 -26.96 -22.77 22.57
C ALA A 66 -28.33 -22.78 21.90
N ILE A 67 -28.57 -23.72 20.97
CA ILE A 67 -29.87 -23.84 20.27
C ILE A 67 -30.99 -24.15 21.25
N LYS A 68 -30.78 -25.06 22.20
CA LYS A 68 -31.76 -25.36 23.25
C LYS A 68 -32.09 -24.10 24.06
N THR A 69 -31.10 -23.37 24.53
CA THR A 69 -31.31 -22.13 25.31
C THR A 69 -32.10 -21.08 24.51
N ILE A 70 -31.78 -20.91 23.22
CA ILE A 70 -32.47 -19.98 22.32
C ILE A 70 -33.94 -20.37 22.14
N ILE A 71 -34.21 -21.64 21.82
CA ILE A 71 -35.58 -22.14 21.59
C ILE A 71 -36.41 -22.03 22.88
N GLU A 72 -35.88 -22.48 24.01
CA GLU A 72 -36.58 -22.39 25.29
C GLU A 72 -36.90 -20.94 25.69
N SER A 73 -36.04 -19.98 25.34
CA SER A 73 -36.33 -18.55 25.53
C SER A 73 -37.42 -18.05 24.57
N ALA A 74 -37.37 -18.45 23.31
CA ALA A 74 -38.43 -18.10 22.35
C ALA A 74 -39.79 -18.68 22.74
N GLU A 75 -39.85 -19.93 23.24
CA GLU A 75 -41.09 -20.56 23.72
C GLU A 75 -41.70 -19.86 24.94
N ARG A 76 -40.87 -19.21 25.76
CA ARG A 76 -41.32 -18.37 26.89
C ARG A 76 -41.68 -16.94 26.49
N ASP A 77 -41.55 -16.59 25.20
CA ASP A 77 -41.64 -15.21 24.70
C ASP A 77 -40.65 -14.27 25.41
N ASP A 78 -39.52 -14.81 25.87
CA ASP A 78 -38.45 -14.03 26.49
C ASP A 78 -37.91 -13.02 25.46
N SER A 79 -37.68 -11.78 25.90
CA SER A 79 -37.02 -10.77 25.07
C SER A 79 -35.53 -11.11 24.90
N ILE A 80 -35.11 -11.32 23.66
CA ILE A 80 -33.75 -11.69 23.26
C ILE A 80 -33.03 -10.43 22.74
N VAL A 81 -31.80 -10.19 23.18
CA VAL A 81 -30.94 -9.14 22.62
C VAL A 81 -29.68 -9.73 22.02
N ILE A 82 -29.39 -9.36 20.77
CA ILE A 82 -28.15 -9.69 20.08
C ILE A 82 -27.13 -8.59 20.34
N PHE A 83 -26.02 -8.91 20.99
CA PHE A 83 -24.93 -7.98 21.29
C PHE A 83 -23.78 -8.23 20.31
N GLY A 84 -23.56 -7.30 19.38
CA GLY A 84 -22.49 -7.41 18.39
C GLY A 84 -21.32 -6.47 18.61
N ASP A 85 -20.23 -6.70 17.89
CA ASP A 85 -19.12 -5.74 17.80
C ASP A 85 -19.37 -4.61 16.78
N TYR A 86 -18.59 -3.54 16.87
CA TYR A 86 -18.75 -2.32 16.07
C TYR A 86 -18.13 -2.39 14.66
N ASP A 87 -17.35 -3.43 14.36
CA ASP A 87 -16.77 -3.61 13.04
C ASP A 87 -17.73 -4.33 12.07
N VAL A 88 -17.29 -4.59 10.84
CA VAL A 88 -18.18 -5.16 9.82
C VAL A 88 -18.57 -6.59 10.14
N ASP A 89 -17.72 -7.38 10.79
CA ASP A 89 -18.04 -8.77 11.10
C ASP A 89 -19.09 -8.82 12.22
N GLY A 90 -18.90 -8.06 13.30
CA GLY A 90 -19.90 -7.90 14.35
C GLY A 90 -21.24 -7.33 13.85
N VAL A 91 -21.20 -6.31 12.99
CA VAL A 91 -22.41 -5.71 12.39
C VAL A 91 -23.14 -6.70 11.48
N THR A 92 -22.42 -7.46 10.64
CA THR A 92 -23.04 -8.45 9.74
C THR A 92 -23.56 -9.66 10.50
N SER A 93 -22.87 -10.10 11.55
CA SER A 93 -23.33 -11.14 12.47
C SER A 93 -24.63 -10.75 13.17
N THR A 94 -24.69 -9.49 13.65
CA THR A 94 -25.89 -8.92 14.26
C THR A 94 -27.04 -8.86 13.27
N ALA A 95 -26.78 -8.36 12.06
CA ALA A 95 -27.79 -8.30 11.00
C ALA A 95 -28.35 -9.69 10.66
N LEU A 96 -27.47 -10.69 10.55
CA LEU A 96 -27.82 -12.07 10.23
C LEU A 96 -28.76 -12.68 11.27
N LEU A 97 -28.38 -12.68 12.54
CA LEU A 97 -29.21 -13.25 13.60
C LEU A 97 -30.50 -12.45 13.80
N TYR A 98 -30.44 -11.12 13.72
CA TYR A 98 -31.62 -10.28 13.87
C TYR A 98 -32.65 -10.56 12.78
N LEU A 99 -32.24 -10.57 11.51
CA LEU A 99 -33.14 -10.78 10.37
C LEU A 99 -33.75 -12.19 10.38
N THR A 100 -32.96 -13.19 10.77
CA THR A 100 -33.40 -14.60 10.80
C THR A 100 -34.35 -14.84 11.96
N MET A 101 -34.00 -14.43 13.19
CA MET A 101 -34.87 -14.56 14.37
C MET A 101 -36.16 -13.75 14.22
N LYS A 102 -36.12 -12.54 13.64
CA LYS A 102 -37.34 -11.80 13.28
C LYS A 102 -38.22 -12.56 12.30
N LYS A 103 -37.64 -13.21 11.30
CA LYS A 103 -38.39 -14.01 10.31
C LYS A 103 -39.00 -15.27 10.94
N LEU A 104 -38.38 -15.81 11.99
CA LEU A 104 -38.91 -16.91 12.81
C LEU A 104 -39.95 -16.46 13.86
N GLY A 105 -40.21 -15.16 13.97
CA GLY A 105 -41.22 -14.62 14.90
C GLY A 105 -40.72 -14.38 16.32
N PHE A 106 -39.41 -14.41 16.58
CA PHE A 106 -38.88 -14.22 17.93
C PHE A 106 -38.94 -12.75 18.37
N ASN A 107 -39.13 -12.54 19.68
CA ASN A 107 -39.01 -11.22 20.30
C ASN A 107 -37.54 -10.79 20.44
N VAL A 108 -36.95 -10.34 19.33
CA VAL A 108 -35.52 -10.00 19.25
C VAL A 108 -35.25 -8.50 19.07
N SER A 109 -34.25 -7.99 19.76
CA SER A 109 -33.60 -6.67 19.59
C SER A 109 -32.09 -6.85 19.34
N TYR A 110 -31.38 -5.74 19.13
CA TYR A 110 -29.93 -5.74 18.96
C TYR A 110 -29.30 -4.61 19.78
N TYR A 111 -28.01 -4.75 20.05
CA TYR A 111 -27.16 -3.75 20.68
C TYR A 111 -25.77 -3.79 20.05
N ILE A 112 -25.22 -2.62 19.72
CA ILE A 112 -23.84 -2.46 19.24
C ILE A 112 -23.19 -1.36 20.09
N PRO A 113 -22.07 -1.64 20.77
CA PRO A 113 -21.45 -0.70 21.69
C PRO A 113 -20.79 0.49 20.97
N LEU A 114 -20.67 1.61 21.69
CA LEU A 114 -19.93 2.78 21.21
C LEU A 114 -18.43 2.63 21.54
N ARG A 115 -17.62 2.42 20.49
CA ARG A 115 -16.17 2.13 20.61
C ARG A 115 -15.40 3.14 21.47
N LEU A 116 -15.64 4.44 21.30
CA LEU A 116 -14.88 5.46 22.03
C LEU A 116 -15.28 5.59 23.51
N GLU A 117 -16.53 5.26 23.85
CA GLU A 117 -17.08 5.44 25.19
C GLU A 117 -16.92 4.16 26.03
N GLU A 118 -17.30 3.02 25.46
CA GLU A 118 -17.40 1.74 26.17
C GLU A 118 -16.18 0.83 25.95
N GLY A 119 -15.36 1.11 24.93
CA GLY A 119 -14.20 0.29 24.60
C GLY A 119 -14.55 -0.90 23.71
N TYR A 120 -13.92 -2.06 23.96
CA TYR A 120 -14.09 -3.27 23.16
C TYR A 120 -14.69 -4.40 24.00
N GLY A 121 -15.66 -5.11 23.43
CA GLY A 121 -16.36 -6.23 24.09
C GLY A 121 -17.54 -5.78 24.96
N LEU A 122 -17.99 -6.68 25.84
CA LEU A 122 -19.13 -6.42 26.71
C LEU A 122 -18.79 -5.38 27.80
N SER A 123 -19.78 -4.57 28.17
CA SER A 123 -19.71 -3.67 29.33
C SER A 123 -20.69 -4.13 30.41
N LYS A 124 -20.26 -4.06 31.67
CA LYS A 124 -21.16 -4.37 32.82
C LYS A 124 -22.34 -3.40 32.89
N ASP A 125 -22.13 -2.14 32.50
CA ASP A 125 -23.17 -1.12 32.50
C ASP A 125 -24.21 -1.44 31.42
N ALA A 126 -23.77 -1.73 30.19
CA ALA A 126 -24.65 -2.14 29.10
C ALA A 126 -25.44 -3.42 29.43
N ILE A 127 -24.81 -4.42 30.06
CA ILE A 127 -25.49 -5.64 30.52
C ILE A 127 -26.59 -5.31 31.52
N THR A 128 -26.31 -4.42 32.47
CA THR A 128 -27.27 -4.02 33.51
C THR A 128 -28.45 -3.30 32.87
N GLU A 129 -28.17 -2.33 31.99
CA GLU A 129 -29.19 -1.56 31.28
C GLU A 129 -30.10 -2.48 30.43
N LEU A 130 -29.52 -3.38 29.64
CA LEU A 130 -30.29 -4.32 28.82
C LEU A 130 -31.18 -5.24 29.67
N TYR A 131 -30.69 -5.70 30.82
CA TYR A 131 -31.49 -6.51 31.74
C TYR A 131 -32.66 -5.73 32.35
N GLU A 132 -32.42 -4.47 32.75
CA GLU A 132 -33.42 -3.54 33.28
C GLU A 132 -34.49 -3.17 32.23
N GLN A 133 -34.11 -3.09 30.95
CA GLN A 133 -35.01 -2.94 29.81
C GLN A 133 -35.91 -4.16 29.56
N GLY A 134 -35.71 -5.26 30.30
CA GLY A 134 -36.56 -6.44 30.26
C GLY A 134 -36.01 -7.59 29.39
N HIS A 135 -34.80 -7.46 28.85
CA HIS A 135 -34.16 -8.56 28.13
C HIS A 135 -33.81 -9.71 29.09
N ARG A 136 -33.95 -10.96 28.62
CA ARG A 136 -33.75 -12.18 29.44
C ARG A 136 -32.74 -13.16 28.85
N LEU A 137 -32.49 -13.07 27.54
CA LEU A 137 -31.41 -13.77 26.87
C LEU A 137 -30.52 -12.78 26.11
N LEU A 138 -29.23 -12.82 26.42
CA LEU A 138 -28.17 -12.10 25.71
C LEU A 138 -27.45 -13.10 24.79
N ILE A 139 -27.41 -12.81 23.49
CA ILE A 139 -26.63 -13.58 22.51
C ILE A 139 -25.52 -12.68 22.00
N THR A 140 -24.27 -12.99 22.32
CA THR A 140 -23.14 -12.22 21.79
C THR A 140 -22.75 -12.76 20.42
N VAL A 141 -22.39 -11.86 19.51
CA VAL A 141 -21.85 -12.20 18.20
C VAL A 141 -20.53 -11.48 17.99
N ASP A 142 -19.53 -12.21 17.51
CA ASP A 142 -18.18 -11.68 17.24
C ASP A 142 -17.51 -11.04 18.47
N CYS A 143 -17.94 -11.45 19.67
CA CYS A 143 -17.37 -11.00 20.92
C CYS A 143 -17.82 -11.90 22.09
N GLY A 144 -17.17 -11.71 23.23
CA GLY A 144 -17.61 -12.25 24.52
C GLY A 144 -16.81 -13.44 25.04
N VAL A 145 -16.03 -14.14 24.21
CA VAL A 145 -15.24 -15.30 24.68
C VAL A 145 -14.18 -14.94 25.72
N THR A 146 -13.75 -13.67 25.75
CA THR A 146 -12.80 -13.16 26.74
C THR A 146 -13.43 -12.36 27.88
N SER A 147 -14.75 -12.17 27.88
CA SER A 147 -15.50 -11.28 28.79
C SER A 147 -15.96 -12.00 30.07
N VAL A 148 -14.99 -12.57 30.80
CA VAL A 148 -15.24 -13.42 31.97
C VAL A 148 -15.97 -12.68 33.09
N GLU A 149 -15.54 -11.47 33.42
CA GLU A 149 -16.10 -10.71 34.55
C GLU A 149 -17.46 -10.09 34.23
N GLU A 150 -17.67 -9.72 32.97
CA GLU A 150 -18.92 -9.20 32.43
C GLU A 150 -19.99 -10.30 32.41
N ILE A 151 -19.64 -11.50 31.96
CA ILE A 151 -20.59 -12.63 31.92
C ILE A 151 -20.88 -13.16 33.33
N LYS A 152 -19.91 -13.10 34.26
CA LYS A 152 -20.18 -13.32 35.70
C LYS A 152 -21.19 -12.32 36.24
N HIS A 153 -21.11 -11.05 35.83
CA HIS A 153 -22.06 -10.01 36.22
C HIS A 153 -23.46 -10.29 35.67
N ALA A 154 -23.57 -10.60 34.38
CA ALA A 154 -24.83 -11.02 33.75
C ALA A 154 -25.49 -12.19 34.52
N LYS A 155 -24.70 -13.21 34.86
CA LYS A 155 -25.17 -14.38 35.61
C LYS A 155 -25.69 -14.02 37.01
N LYS A 156 -25.04 -13.08 37.71
CA LYS A 156 -25.51 -12.59 39.02
C LYS A 156 -26.85 -11.87 38.93
N LEU A 157 -27.14 -11.20 37.81
CA LEU A 157 -28.43 -10.55 37.56
C LEU A 157 -29.53 -11.57 37.19
N GLY A 158 -29.17 -12.81 36.83
CA GLY A 158 -30.10 -13.80 36.27
C GLY A 158 -30.27 -13.68 34.75
N PHE A 159 -29.39 -12.93 34.08
CA PHE A 159 -29.40 -12.74 32.64
C PHE A 159 -28.71 -13.94 31.96
N LYS A 160 -29.46 -14.73 31.17
CA LYS A 160 -28.87 -15.86 30.42
C LYS A 160 -27.98 -15.33 29.31
N VAL A 161 -26.85 -16.00 29.07
CA VAL A 161 -25.88 -15.59 28.04
C VAL A 161 -25.51 -16.78 27.17
N VAL A 162 -25.62 -16.61 25.86
CA VAL A 162 -25.04 -17.49 24.83
C VAL A 162 -23.96 -16.70 24.11
N VAL A 163 -22.74 -17.24 24.06
CA VAL A 163 -21.61 -16.60 23.40
C VAL A 163 -21.39 -17.24 22.03
N THR A 164 -21.36 -16.43 20.97
CA THR A 164 -20.95 -16.86 19.63
C THR A 164 -19.78 -15.99 19.18
N ASP A 165 -18.62 -16.61 18.98
CA ASP A 165 -17.36 -15.89 18.82
C ASP A 165 -16.37 -16.73 18.02
N HIS A 166 -15.33 -16.10 17.48
CA HIS A 166 -14.26 -16.72 16.71
C HIS A 166 -12.85 -16.24 17.14
N HIS A 167 -12.77 -15.37 18.13
CA HIS A 167 -11.51 -14.89 18.71
C HIS A 167 -10.75 -16.00 19.45
N GLU A 168 -9.45 -15.78 19.65
CA GLU A 168 -8.59 -16.66 20.44
C GLU A 168 -9.07 -16.76 21.89
N VAL A 169 -9.11 -17.99 22.40
CA VAL A 169 -9.60 -18.29 23.74
C VAL A 169 -8.49 -18.13 24.77
N LYS A 170 -8.78 -17.51 25.93
CA LYS A 170 -7.85 -17.41 27.06
C LYS A 170 -7.87 -18.69 27.91
N GLU A 171 -7.03 -18.76 28.95
CA GLU A 171 -6.96 -19.93 29.85
C GLU A 171 -8.30 -20.30 30.52
N SER A 172 -9.20 -19.33 30.71
CA SER A 172 -10.52 -19.55 31.31
C SER A 172 -11.64 -19.06 30.40
N LEU A 173 -12.68 -19.89 30.29
CA LEU A 173 -13.91 -19.57 29.58
C LEU A 173 -14.88 -18.81 30.50
N PRO A 174 -15.67 -17.86 29.97
CA PRO A 174 -16.71 -17.19 30.73
C PRO A 174 -17.82 -18.17 31.18
N PRO A 175 -18.51 -17.92 32.29
CA PRO A 175 -19.52 -18.85 32.80
C PRO A 175 -20.91 -18.69 32.12
N ALA A 176 -20.92 -18.65 30.78
CA ALA A 176 -22.13 -18.57 29.95
C ALA A 176 -22.91 -19.90 29.93
N GLU A 177 -24.15 -19.88 29.41
CA GLU A 177 -24.95 -21.10 29.19
C GLU A 177 -24.34 -21.97 28.08
N ALA A 178 -23.83 -21.33 27.04
CA ALA A 178 -23.15 -21.97 25.92
C ALA A 178 -22.10 -21.03 25.33
N ILE A 179 -20.99 -21.60 24.83
CA ILE A 179 -19.94 -20.86 24.11
C ILE A 179 -19.66 -21.56 22.79
N VAL A 180 -20.23 -21.05 21.72
CA VAL A 180 -20.00 -21.54 20.36
C VAL A 180 -18.80 -20.79 19.79
N ASN A 181 -17.64 -21.44 19.78
CA ASN A 181 -16.42 -20.90 19.18
C ASN A 181 -15.54 -22.05 18.67
N PRO A 182 -15.23 -22.13 17.37
CA PRO A 182 -14.47 -23.24 16.83
C PRO A 182 -13.03 -23.28 17.37
N LYS A 183 -12.45 -22.16 17.81
CA LYS A 183 -11.08 -22.08 18.33
C LYS A 183 -10.93 -22.49 19.80
N ARG A 184 -11.99 -23.00 20.43
CA ARG A 184 -11.88 -23.60 21.76
C ARG A 184 -10.92 -24.79 21.73
N PRO A 185 -10.07 -24.96 22.75
CA PRO A 185 -9.17 -26.11 22.83
C PRO A 185 -9.89 -27.47 22.90
N ASP A 186 -11.13 -27.51 23.40
CA ASP A 186 -11.96 -28.72 23.55
C ASP A 186 -12.98 -28.91 22.41
N ASP A 187 -12.87 -28.13 21.34
CA ASP A 187 -13.77 -28.17 20.19
C ASP A 187 -13.13 -28.91 19.01
N GLU A 188 -13.87 -29.88 18.45
CA GLU A 188 -13.41 -30.74 17.36
C GLU A 188 -13.91 -30.29 15.98
N TYR A 189 -14.54 -29.11 15.88
CA TYR A 189 -15.09 -28.61 14.63
C TYR A 189 -14.01 -28.56 13.52
N PRO A 190 -14.26 -29.09 12.32
CA PRO A 190 -13.21 -29.33 11.33
C PRO A 190 -12.48 -28.07 10.84
N PHE A 191 -13.18 -26.93 10.79
CA PHE A 191 -12.64 -25.69 10.22
C PHE A 191 -12.61 -24.54 11.24
N LYS A 192 -11.39 -24.17 11.67
CA LYS A 192 -11.14 -23.14 12.70
C LYS A 192 -11.11 -21.70 12.18
N GLY A 193 -11.22 -21.53 10.85
CA GLY A 193 -11.00 -20.25 10.18
C GLY A 193 -12.25 -19.39 9.99
N LEU A 194 -13.40 -19.77 10.53
CA LEU A 194 -14.64 -18.98 10.39
C LEU A 194 -14.48 -17.57 10.97
N ALA A 195 -15.09 -16.60 10.30
CA ALA A 195 -15.37 -15.27 10.87
C ALA A 195 -16.50 -15.35 11.90
N GLY A 196 -16.69 -14.33 12.73
CA GLY A 196 -17.83 -14.19 13.65
C GLY A 196 -19.16 -14.38 12.94
N VAL A 197 -19.34 -13.80 11.74
CA VAL A 197 -20.56 -14.00 10.93
C VAL A 197 -20.71 -15.43 10.43
N GLY A 198 -19.58 -16.13 10.22
CA GLY A 198 -19.57 -17.56 9.88
C GLY A 198 -20.05 -18.43 11.04
N VAL A 199 -19.64 -18.11 12.28
CA VAL A 199 -20.16 -18.77 13.49
C VAL A 199 -21.65 -18.47 13.68
N ALA A 200 -22.07 -17.21 13.51
CA ALA A 200 -23.48 -16.84 13.54
C ALA A 200 -24.31 -17.57 12.45
N PHE A 201 -23.73 -17.79 11.26
CA PHE A 201 -24.35 -18.58 10.21
C PHE A 201 -24.52 -20.05 10.58
N LYS A 202 -23.62 -20.61 11.39
CA LYS A 202 -23.74 -21.97 11.93
C LYS A 202 -24.83 -22.08 12.98
N VAL A 203 -24.98 -21.07 13.82
CA VAL A 203 -26.11 -20.97 14.75
C VAL A 203 -27.43 -20.87 13.98
N LEU A 204 -27.51 -20.05 12.92
CA LEU A 204 -28.67 -20.04 12.02
C LEU A 204 -28.96 -21.43 11.44
N SER A 205 -27.92 -22.12 10.95
CA SER A 205 -28.05 -23.44 10.34
C SER A 205 -28.60 -24.47 11.32
N ALA A 206 -28.04 -24.55 12.53
CA ALA A 206 -28.50 -25.46 13.57
C ALA A 206 -29.91 -25.11 14.09
N LEU A 207 -30.22 -23.82 14.25
CA LEU A 207 -31.55 -23.36 14.62
C LEU A 207 -32.59 -23.74 13.55
N ASN A 208 -32.25 -23.54 12.27
CA ASN A 208 -33.11 -23.87 11.15
C ASN A 208 -33.35 -25.39 11.05
N GLU A 209 -32.31 -26.20 11.19
CA GLU A 209 -32.43 -27.66 11.23
C GLU A 209 -33.34 -28.12 12.38
N THR A 210 -33.13 -27.60 13.58
CA THR A 210 -33.91 -27.98 14.78
C THR A 210 -35.38 -27.60 14.66
N LEU A 211 -35.69 -26.49 13.98
CA LEU A 211 -37.06 -26.02 13.76
C LEU A 211 -37.73 -26.64 12.50
N GLY A 212 -37.08 -27.58 11.82
CA GLY A 212 -37.65 -28.27 10.65
C GLY A 212 -37.53 -27.48 9.33
N PHE A 213 -36.43 -26.77 9.14
CA PHE A 213 -36.07 -26.01 7.94
C PHE A 213 -37.08 -24.92 7.48
N PRO A 214 -37.57 -24.04 8.38
CA PRO A 214 -38.46 -22.94 8.00
C PRO A 214 -37.81 -21.87 7.11
N LEU A 215 -36.47 -21.85 7.03
CA LEU A 215 -35.68 -20.90 6.26
C LEU A 215 -34.74 -21.63 5.29
N ASP A 216 -34.28 -20.91 4.27
CA ASP A 216 -33.12 -21.30 3.47
C ASP A 216 -31.89 -20.48 3.93
N PRO A 217 -30.86 -21.08 4.55
CA PRO A 217 -29.65 -20.37 4.93
C PRO A 217 -28.94 -19.69 3.73
N GLN A 218 -29.08 -20.24 2.51
CA GLN A 218 -28.51 -19.64 1.29
C GLN A 218 -29.08 -18.24 1.00
N ASP A 219 -30.24 -17.90 1.59
CA ASP A 219 -30.82 -16.57 1.50
C ASP A 219 -29.93 -15.46 2.11
N TYR A 220 -28.99 -15.82 2.97
CA TYR A 220 -28.21 -14.87 3.76
C TYR A 220 -26.70 -14.85 3.43
N LEU A 221 -26.25 -15.67 2.47
CA LEU A 221 -24.81 -15.75 2.14
C LEU A 221 -24.19 -14.44 1.68
N ASP A 222 -24.96 -13.47 1.19
CA ASP A 222 -24.48 -12.12 0.88
C ASP A 222 -24.02 -11.36 2.14
N ILE A 223 -24.77 -11.45 3.24
CA ILE A 223 -24.38 -10.90 4.55
C ILE A 223 -23.16 -11.63 5.09
N VAL A 224 -23.17 -12.97 5.03
CA VAL A 224 -22.08 -13.80 5.58
C VAL A 224 -20.78 -13.56 4.82
N ALA A 225 -20.83 -13.50 3.48
CA ALA A 225 -19.65 -13.19 2.67
C ALA A 225 -19.12 -11.78 2.95
N LEU A 226 -19.99 -10.80 3.17
CA LEU A 226 -19.57 -9.42 3.46
C LEU A 226 -18.76 -9.34 4.76
N GLY A 227 -19.20 -9.97 5.85
CA GLY A 227 -18.45 -10.04 7.11
C GLY A 227 -17.16 -10.85 6.97
N THR A 228 -17.25 -12.04 6.35
CA THR A 228 -16.09 -12.93 6.13
C THR A 228 -14.97 -12.24 5.32
N ILE A 229 -15.33 -11.47 4.29
CA ILE A 229 -14.34 -10.69 3.51
C ILE A 229 -13.76 -9.54 4.34
N ALA A 230 -14.60 -8.87 5.14
CA ALA A 230 -14.20 -7.70 5.91
C ALA A 230 -13.28 -8.04 7.09
N ASP A 231 -13.43 -9.23 7.67
CA ASP A 231 -12.61 -9.74 8.77
C ASP A 231 -11.26 -10.33 8.31
N ILE A 232 -11.06 -10.47 7.00
CA ILE A 232 -9.77 -10.91 6.41
C ILE A 232 -9.36 -12.32 6.91
N VAL A 233 -10.35 -13.18 7.18
CA VAL A 233 -10.11 -14.59 7.54
C VAL A 233 -9.64 -15.43 6.35
N PRO A 234 -9.03 -16.61 6.58
CA PRO A 234 -8.56 -17.48 5.50
C PRO A 234 -9.70 -17.87 4.54
N LEU A 235 -9.53 -17.63 3.24
CA LEU A 235 -10.47 -18.05 2.20
C LEU A 235 -10.22 -19.49 1.76
N LYS A 236 -10.33 -20.40 2.72
CA LYS A 236 -10.23 -21.85 2.57
C LYS A 236 -11.54 -22.52 3.02
N ASP A 237 -11.74 -23.76 2.62
CA ASP A 237 -12.87 -24.60 3.07
C ASP A 237 -14.22 -23.84 3.01
N GLU A 238 -14.98 -23.82 4.10
CA GLU A 238 -16.29 -23.16 4.22
C GLU A 238 -16.28 -21.69 3.80
N ASN A 239 -15.29 -20.91 4.26
CA ASN A 239 -15.19 -19.49 3.92
C ASN A 239 -15.04 -19.30 2.41
N ARG A 240 -14.35 -20.21 1.71
CA ARG A 240 -14.20 -20.14 0.26
C ARG A 240 -15.54 -20.34 -0.45
N TYR A 241 -16.33 -21.33 -0.02
CA TYR A 241 -17.69 -21.54 -0.53
C TYR A 241 -18.60 -20.34 -0.24
N ILE A 242 -18.65 -19.90 1.02
CA ILE A 242 -19.44 -18.76 1.50
C ILE A 242 -19.13 -17.51 0.67
N VAL A 243 -17.84 -17.17 0.53
CA VAL A 243 -17.44 -15.95 -0.20
C VAL A 243 -17.74 -16.06 -1.68
N ARG A 244 -17.55 -17.23 -2.30
CA ARG A 244 -17.87 -17.43 -3.72
C ARG A 244 -19.36 -17.27 -3.98
N GLU A 245 -20.20 -18.02 -3.29
CA GLU A 245 -21.66 -17.99 -3.53
C GLU A 245 -22.30 -16.70 -3.01
N GLY A 246 -21.83 -16.16 -1.88
CA GLY A 246 -22.28 -14.86 -1.37
C GLY A 246 -21.90 -13.70 -2.29
N THR A 247 -20.68 -13.67 -2.86
CA THR A 247 -20.31 -12.66 -3.87
C THR A 247 -21.18 -12.80 -5.11
N ARG A 248 -21.42 -14.03 -5.58
CA ARG A 248 -22.31 -14.30 -6.72
C ARG A 248 -23.74 -13.84 -6.46
N LYS A 249 -24.24 -14.01 -5.24
CA LYS A 249 -25.54 -13.50 -4.80
C LYS A 249 -25.57 -11.98 -4.82
N ILE A 250 -24.55 -11.30 -4.28
CA ILE A 250 -24.41 -9.84 -4.33
C ILE A 250 -24.42 -9.33 -5.78
N GLN A 251 -23.70 -10.01 -6.70
CA GLN A 251 -23.66 -9.64 -8.11
C GLN A 251 -25.04 -9.70 -8.78
N LYS A 252 -25.82 -10.74 -8.49
CA LYS A 252 -27.15 -10.96 -9.11
C LYS A 252 -28.28 -10.18 -8.45
N ARG A 253 -28.29 -10.14 -7.11
CA ARG A 253 -29.39 -9.60 -6.30
C ARG A 253 -28.83 -9.04 -4.99
N PRO A 254 -28.18 -7.86 -5.02
CA PRO A 254 -27.67 -7.25 -3.81
C PRO A 254 -28.80 -6.86 -2.86
N LEU A 255 -28.55 -6.93 -1.56
CA LEU A 255 -29.42 -6.37 -0.51
C LEU A 255 -29.78 -4.91 -0.82
N LEU A 256 -30.95 -4.46 -0.39
CA LEU A 256 -31.44 -3.12 -0.68
C LEU A 256 -30.46 -2.03 -0.20
N GLY A 257 -29.95 -2.17 1.02
CA GLY A 257 -28.91 -1.30 1.57
C GLY A 257 -27.62 -1.31 0.76
N LEU A 258 -27.13 -2.50 0.40
CA LEU A 258 -25.92 -2.63 -0.40
C LEU A 258 -26.12 -2.00 -1.79
N LYS A 259 -27.28 -2.20 -2.43
CA LYS A 259 -27.65 -1.57 -3.69
C LYS A 259 -27.62 -0.04 -3.60
N ALA A 260 -28.13 0.53 -2.52
CA ALA A 260 -28.07 1.97 -2.27
C ALA A 260 -26.62 2.47 -2.16
N LEU A 261 -25.77 1.77 -1.40
CA LEU A 261 -24.35 2.11 -1.27
C LEU A 261 -23.60 2.00 -2.61
N LEU A 262 -23.83 0.93 -3.38
CA LEU A 262 -23.21 0.73 -4.69
C LEU A 262 -23.56 1.84 -5.68
N SER A 263 -24.80 2.34 -5.64
CA SER A 263 -25.25 3.48 -6.46
C SER A 263 -24.42 4.73 -6.20
N TYR A 264 -24.24 5.11 -4.93
CA TYR A 264 -23.39 6.25 -4.56
C TYR A 264 -21.92 6.06 -4.96
N LEU A 265 -21.40 4.84 -4.83
CA LEU A 265 -20.03 4.50 -5.20
C LEU A 265 -19.84 4.37 -6.72
N ARG A 266 -20.92 4.40 -7.51
CA ARG A 266 -20.92 4.16 -8.96
C ARG A 266 -20.26 2.82 -9.33
N LEU A 267 -20.52 1.79 -8.54
CA LEU A 267 -20.02 0.44 -8.77
C LEU A 267 -21.12 -0.42 -9.39
N ASN A 268 -20.81 -1.13 -10.47
CA ASN A 268 -21.70 -2.15 -11.00
C ASN A 268 -21.58 -3.42 -10.14
N ALA A 269 -22.70 -3.88 -9.59
CA ALA A 269 -22.77 -5.09 -8.79
C ALA A 269 -22.27 -6.33 -9.55
N GLU A 270 -22.58 -6.45 -10.84
CA GLU A 270 -22.29 -7.64 -11.67
C GLU A 270 -20.79 -7.95 -11.80
N HIS A 271 -19.94 -6.94 -11.62
CA HIS A 271 -18.48 -7.07 -11.74
C HIS A 271 -17.76 -7.03 -10.39
N LEU A 272 -18.49 -7.03 -9.27
CA LEU A 272 -17.86 -6.98 -7.95
C LEU A 272 -17.08 -8.25 -7.67
N THR A 273 -15.82 -8.07 -7.28
CA THR A 273 -14.98 -9.15 -6.75
C THR A 273 -14.90 -9.10 -5.23
N ALA A 274 -14.42 -10.16 -4.59
CA ALA A 274 -14.14 -10.16 -3.15
C ALA A 274 -13.17 -9.03 -2.77
N GLN A 275 -12.19 -8.72 -3.62
CA GLN A 275 -11.28 -7.59 -3.41
C GLN A 275 -12.00 -6.23 -3.52
N ASP A 276 -12.95 -6.07 -4.43
CA ASP A 276 -13.77 -4.84 -4.47
C ASP A 276 -14.57 -4.67 -3.19
N ILE A 277 -15.13 -5.76 -2.66
CA ILE A 277 -15.82 -5.73 -1.36
C ILE A 277 -14.83 -5.31 -0.26
N ALA A 278 -13.66 -5.95 -0.17
CA ALA A 278 -12.64 -5.67 0.85
C ALA A 278 -12.10 -4.23 0.82
N PHE A 279 -11.86 -3.66 -0.38
CA PHE A 279 -11.20 -2.34 -0.51
C PHE A 279 -12.17 -1.18 -0.78
N LYS A 280 -13.34 -1.45 -1.37
CA LYS A 280 -14.31 -0.41 -1.75
C LYS A 280 -15.55 -0.38 -0.87
N ILE A 281 -16.00 -1.50 -0.31
CA ILE A 281 -17.27 -1.58 0.44
C ILE A 281 -17.01 -1.67 1.95
N ALA A 282 -16.28 -2.70 2.40
CA ALA A 282 -15.97 -2.92 3.81
C ALA A 282 -15.40 -1.68 4.53
N PRO A 283 -14.50 -0.85 3.92
CA PRO A 283 -13.98 0.34 4.59
C PRO A 283 -15.01 1.44 4.84
N LYS A 284 -16.15 1.44 4.12
CA LYS A 284 -17.23 2.43 4.28
C LYS A 284 -18.15 2.00 5.42
N LEU A 285 -18.44 0.70 5.50
CA LEU A 285 -19.16 0.12 6.62
C LEU A 285 -18.36 0.29 7.92
N ASN A 286 -17.06 -0.05 7.90
CA ASN A 286 -16.13 0.15 9.01
C ASN A 286 -15.93 1.61 9.42
N ALA A 287 -16.23 2.58 8.55
CA ALA A 287 -16.10 3.98 8.91
C ALA A 287 -17.11 4.40 9.98
N ALA A 288 -18.28 3.78 10.00
CA ALA A 288 -19.33 4.06 10.97
C ALA A 288 -18.88 3.71 12.40
N GLY A 289 -18.37 2.49 12.62
CA GLY A 289 -17.86 2.08 13.95
C GLY A 289 -16.61 2.83 14.42
N ARG A 290 -15.84 3.43 13.49
CA ARG A 290 -14.68 4.28 13.84
C ARG A 290 -15.06 5.71 14.23
N MET A 291 -16.26 6.14 13.84
CA MET A 291 -16.82 7.47 14.08
C MET A 291 -18.03 7.38 15.03
N ASP A 292 -18.08 6.33 15.88
CA ASP A 292 -19.11 6.07 16.90
C ASP A 292 -20.55 6.01 16.40
N SER A 293 -20.75 5.42 15.22
CA SER A 293 -22.08 5.19 14.66
C SER A 293 -22.14 3.86 13.90
N ALA A 294 -21.59 2.78 14.49
CA ALA A 294 -21.65 1.43 13.93
C ALA A 294 -23.09 1.01 13.56
N ILE A 295 -24.07 1.52 14.32
CA ILE A 295 -25.49 1.29 14.07
C ILE A 295 -25.94 1.67 12.66
N VAL A 296 -25.32 2.68 12.02
CA VAL A 296 -25.70 3.07 10.65
C VAL A 296 -25.36 1.98 9.63
N ALA A 297 -24.28 1.23 9.87
CA ALA A 297 -23.93 0.10 9.03
C ALA A 297 -24.96 -1.04 9.21
N LEU A 298 -25.42 -1.28 10.44
CA LEU A 298 -26.49 -2.25 10.71
C LEU A 298 -27.80 -1.83 10.04
N GLU A 299 -28.24 -0.58 10.25
CA GLU A 299 -29.45 0.01 9.65
C GLU A 299 -29.46 -0.16 8.12
N LEU A 300 -28.31 0.05 7.47
CA LEU A 300 -28.15 -0.18 6.04
C LEU A 300 -28.46 -1.64 5.68
N LEU A 301 -27.85 -2.61 6.37
CA LEU A 301 -27.95 -4.04 6.04
C LEU A 301 -29.35 -4.61 6.30
N ILE A 302 -30.05 -4.13 7.34
CA ILE A 302 -31.38 -4.62 7.71
C ILE A 302 -32.54 -3.84 7.05
N SER A 303 -32.23 -2.77 6.31
CA SER A 303 -33.25 -1.89 5.73
C SER A 303 -34.16 -2.61 4.73
N ARG A 304 -35.47 -2.36 4.86
CA ARG A 304 -36.52 -2.88 3.97
C ARG A 304 -37.13 -1.80 3.08
N ASN A 305 -36.73 -0.53 3.28
CA ASN A 305 -37.24 0.63 2.56
C ASN A 305 -36.12 1.32 1.79
N HIS A 306 -36.38 1.65 0.52
CA HIS A 306 -35.38 2.28 -0.34
C HIS A 306 -34.92 3.65 0.19
N GLU A 307 -35.83 4.45 0.74
CA GLU A 307 -35.51 5.77 1.28
C GLU A 307 -34.61 5.66 2.52
N GLU A 308 -34.92 4.75 3.44
CA GLU A 308 -34.09 4.47 4.63
C GLU A 308 -32.71 3.96 4.23
N ALA A 309 -32.65 3.02 3.28
CA ALA A 309 -31.39 2.52 2.75
C ALA A 309 -30.52 3.63 2.14
N MET A 310 -31.11 4.55 1.38
CA MET A 310 -30.39 5.71 0.82
C MET A 310 -29.90 6.67 1.91
N LYS A 311 -30.72 6.94 2.94
CA LYS A 311 -30.32 7.77 4.09
C LYS A 311 -29.15 7.15 4.86
N ALA A 312 -29.22 5.85 5.16
CA ALA A 312 -28.15 5.12 5.84
C ALA A 312 -26.87 5.12 5.01
N ALA A 313 -26.95 4.87 3.69
CA ALA A 313 -25.80 4.91 2.78
C ALA A 313 -25.14 6.29 2.74
N SER A 314 -25.94 7.37 2.69
CA SER A 314 -25.45 8.75 2.72
C SER A 314 -24.71 9.06 4.04
N ARG A 315 -25.29 8.70 5.19
CA ARG A 315 -24.66 8.86 6.51
C ARG A 315 -23.33 8.10 6.59
N LEU A 316 -23.28 6.86 6.11
CA LEU A 316 -22.04 6.07 6.06
C LEU A 316 -20.94 6.75 5.25
N LEU A 317 -21.29 7.33 4.11
CA LEU A 317 -20.32 8.05 3.27
C LEU A 317 -19.81 9.32 3.94
N GLN A 318 -20.68 10.04 4.65
CA GLN A 318 -20.30 11.20 5.46
C GLN A 318 -19.33 10.80 6.58
N HIS A 319 -19.61 9.71 7.32
CA HIS A 319 -18.68 9.18 8.33
C HIS A 319 -17.33 8.79 7.73
N ASN A 320 -17.33 8.12 6.56
CA ASN A 320 -16.09 7.79 5.86
C ASN A 320 -15.30 9.04 5.43
N GLN A 321 -15.96 10.09 4.93
CA GLN A 321 -15.31 11.34 4.55
C GLN A 321 -14.72 12.06 5.78
N ASN A 322 -15.46 12.13 6.89
CA ASN A 322 -14.99 12.70 8.14
C ASN A 322 -13.75 11.95 8.66
N ARG A 323 -13.81 10.61 8.67
CA ARG A 323 -12.68 9.75 9.04
C ARG A 323 -11.45 10.05 8.18
N GLN A 324 -11.59 10.09 6.86
CA GLN A 324 -10.48 10.39 5.93
C GLN A 324 -9.88 11.78 6.16
N THR A 325 -10.72 12.77 6.50
CA THR A 325 -10.27 14.14 6.80
C THR A 325 -9.43 14.18 8.07
N ILE A 326 -9.91 13.53 9.13
CA ILE A 326 -9.19 13.41 10.41
C ILE A 326 -7.88 12.63 10.22
N GLU A 327 -7.93 11.53 9.45
CA GLU A 327 -6.77 10.71 9.11
C GLU A 327 -5.69 11.53 8.39
N ALA A 328 -6.06 12.30 7.37
CA ALA A 328 -5.13 13.14 6.64
C ALA A 328 -4.47 14.19 7.54
N LYS A 329 -5.25 14.79 8.45
CA LYS A 329 -4.73 15.77 9.42
C LYS A 329 -3.72 15.16 10.39
N ILE A 330 -4.04 14.01 11.00
CA ILE A 330 -3.14 13.33 11.94
C ILE A 330 -1.89 12.84 11.20
N PHE A 331 -2.04 12.31 9.99
CA PHE A 331 -0.92 11.87 9.16
C PHE A 331 0.05 13.01 8.82
N ASP A 332 -0.46 14.16 8.38
CA ASP A 332 0.35 15.35 8.09
C ASP A 332 1.10 15.86 9.33
N GLN A 333 0.44 15.88 10.49
CA GLN A 333 1.08 16.24 11.76
C GLN A 333 2.22 15.28 12.13
N ALA A 334 1.98 13.97 12.00
CA ALA A 334 2.97 12.94 12.27
C ALA A 334 4.21 13.05 11.34
N ILE A 335 3.99 13.25 10.04
CA ILE A 335 5.09 13.43 9.07
C ILE A 335 5.93 14.67 9.40
N LYS A 336 5.29 15.81 9.66
CA LYS A 336 5.99 17.04 10.03
C LYS A 336 6.84 16.88 11.31
N GLU A 337 6.36 16.10 12.27
CA GLU A 337 7.13 15.80 13.48
C GLU A 337 8.38 14.97 13.18
N ILE A 338 8.23 13.92 12.37
CA ILE A 338 9.34 13.05 11.93
C ILE A 338 10.39 13.87 11.17
N GLU A 339 9.98 14.70 10.22
CA GLU A 339 10.88 15.50 9.38
C GLU A 339 11.61 16.59 10.17
N LYS A 340 10.93 17.24 11.11
CA LYS A 340 11.51 18.31 11.93
C LYS A 340 12.52 17.79 12.95
N ASN A 341 12.28 16.61 13.52
CA ASN A 341 13.10 16.07 14.60
C ASN A 341 14.08 15.01 14.09
N LYS A 342 15.33 15.43 13.90
CA LYS A 342 16.44 14.57 13.44
C LYS A 342 16.65 13.31 14.30
N ALA A 343 16.18 13.27 15.55
CA ALA A 343 16.28 12.07 16.39
C ALA A 343 15.56 10.86 15.78
N TYR A 344 14.42 11.06 15.08
CA TYR A 344 13.68 9.95 14.45
C TYR A 344 14.41 9.28 13.30
N LYS A 345 15.45 9.92 12.73
CA LYS A 345 16.22 9.36 11.62
C LYS A 345 16.90 8.04 12.01
N ASN A 346 17.39 7.98 13.25
CA ASN A 346 18.13 6.83 13.77
C ASN A 346 17.26 5.85 14.56
N ASP A 347 16.00 6.19 14.84
CA ASP A 347 15.09 5.31 15.55
C ASP A 347 14.70 4.12 14.65
N MET A 348 14.74 2.92 15.21
CA MET A 348 14.24 1.70 14.55
C MET A 348 12.72 1.58 14.70
N VAL A 349 12.15 2.23 15.72
CA VAL A 349 10.72 2.28 16.03
C VAL A 349 10.26 3.73 16.16
N LEU A 350 9.23 4.10 15.41
CA LEU A 350 8.65 5.44 15.45
C LEU A 350 7.59 5.51 16.54
N ILE A 351 7.79 6.37 17.54
CA ILE A 351 6.81 6.62 18.60
C ILE A 351 6.47 8.10 18.59
N LEU A 352 5.22 8.40 18.26
CA LEU A 352 4.71 9.76 18.10
C LEU A 352 3.51 9.96 19.01
N SER A 353 3.38 11.18 19.54
CA SER A 353 2.25 11.54 20.39
C SER A 353 1.67 12.89 20.01
N GLY A 354 0.34 12.97 19.91
CA GLY A 354 -0.35 14.22 19.65
C GLY A 354 -1.53 14.44 20.58
N GLU A 355 -1.82 15.71 20.84
CA GLU A 355 -2.92 16.10 21.71
C GLU A 355 -4.27 15.94 21.01
N ASN A 356 -5.20 15.26 21.68
CA ASN A 356 -6.56 15.03 21.20
C ASN A 356 -6.66 14.43 19.78
N TRP A 357 -5.70 13.57 19.40
CA TRP A 357 -5.84 12.76 18.20
C TRP A 357 -7.01 11.77 18.34
N HIS A 358 -7.78 11.60 17.27
CA HIS A 358 -8.95 10.74 17.29
C HIS A 358 -8.55 9.25 17.37
N LEU A 359 -8.95 8.56 18.45
CA LEU A 359 -8.52 7.18 18.74
C LEU A 359 -8.91 6.19 17.62
N GLY A 360 -10.12 6.30 17.07
CA GLY A 360 -10.61 5.45 15.97
C GLY A 360 -9.78 5.50 14.67
N VAL A 361 -8.86 6.45 14.54
CA VAL A 361 -8.07 6.73 13.35
C VAL A 361 -6.58 6.39 13.52
N LEU A 362 -6.07 6.34 14.76
CA LEU A 362 -4.64 6.12 15.05
C LEU A 362 -4.08 4.87 14.37
N GLY A 363 -4.78 3.73 14.43
CA GLY A 363 -4.31 2.49 13.82
C GLY A 363 -4.17 2.56 12.30
N ILE A 364 -4.99 3.36 11.62
CA ILE A 364 -4.93 3.56 10.16
C ILE A 364 -3.69 4.38 9.81
N VAL A 365 -3.48 5.49 10.52
CA VAL A 365 -2.31 6.36 10.31
C VAL A 365 -1.03 5.60 10.62
N ALA A 366 -0.99 4.81 11.71
CA ALA A 366 0.14 3.97 12.05
C ALA A 366 0.47 2.98 10.92
N SER A 367 -0.54 2.33 10.35
CA SER A 367 -0.35 1.38 9.23
C SER A 367 0.23 2.08 7.99
N ARG A 368 -0.21 3.31 7.68
CA ARG A 368 0.34 4.11 6.57
C ARG A 368 1.79 4.50 6.81
N LEU A 369 2.14 4.86 8.04
CA LEU A 369 3.52 5.18 8.41
C LEU A 369 4.42 3.94 8.38
N VAL A 370 3.93 2.76 8.81
CA VAL A 370 4.63 1.48 8.64
C VAL A 370 4.93 1.24 7.15
N ALA A 371 3.96 1.42 6.27
CA ALA A 371 4.16 1.23 4.83
C ALA A 371 5.18 2.21 4.22
N MET A 372 5.26 3.43 4.74
CA MET A 372 6.18 4.46 4.25
C MET A 372 7.61 4.29 4.78
N TYR A 373 7.76 4.00 6.08
CA TYR A 373 9.07 3.97 6.75
C TYR A 373 9.62 2.55 6.94
N ASN A 374 8.79 1.51 6.76
CA ASN A 374 9.13 0.10 7.02
C ASN A 374 9.71 -0.12 8.43
N LYS A 375 9.12 0.58 9.41
CA LYS A 375 9.47 0.55 10.83
C LYS A 375 8.20 0.28 11.65
N PRO A 376 8.26 -0.37 12.81
CA PRO A 376 7.13 -0.37 13.74
C PRO A 376 6.76 1.06 14.13
N VAL A 377 5.46 1.34 14.25
CA VAL A 377 4.92 2.66 14.54
C VAL A 377 3.93 2.60 15.69
N PHE A 378 4.13 3.46 16.69
CA PHE A 378 3.25 3.71 17.81
C PHE A 378 2.73 5.14 17.71
N LEU A 379 1.41 5.30 17.63
CA LEU A 379 0.75 6.61 17.70
C LEU A 379 -0.04 6.71 18.99
N ILE A 380 0.17 7.78 19.76
CA ILE A 380 -0.43 7.99 21.06
C ILE A 380 -1.25 9.29 21.04
N SER A 381 -2.54 9.21 21.35
CA SER A 381 -3.35 10.38 21.62
C SER A 381 -3.32 10.70 23.10
N THR A 382 -2.92 11.92 23.46
CA THR A 382 -2.88 12.38 24.85
C THR A 382 -4.08 13.28 25.16
N SER A 383 -4.74 13.00 26.29
CA SER A 383 -5.76 13.86 26.91
C SER A 383 -5.41 14.02 28.40
N GLY A 384 -4.99 15.23 28.80
CA GLY A 384 -4.43 15.48 30.13
C GLY A 384 -3.15 14.66 30.39
N GLU A 385 -3.15 13.88 31.47
CA GLU A 385 -2.01 13.08 31.94
C GLU A 385 -1.97 11.65 31.36
N VAL A 386 -3.02 11.23 30.64
CA VAL A 386 -3.13 9.86 30.10
C VAL A 386 -3.04 9.89 28.58
N GLY A 387 -2.27 8.96 28.03
CA GLY A 387 -2.17 8.67 26.60
C GLY A 387 -2.78 7.32 26.28
N LYS A 388 -3.64 7.27 25.25
CA LYS A 388 -4.13 6.02 24.65
C LYS A 388 -3.54 5.89 23.25
N GLY A 389 -2.97 4.74 22.94
CA GLY A 389 -2.20 4.55 21.71
C GLY A 389 -2.57 3.30 20.92
N SER A 390 -2.23 3.34 19.64
CA SER A 390 -2.31 2.22 18.71
C SER A 390 -0.95 2.00 18.07
N ALA A 391 -0.55 0.74 17.97
CA ALA A 391 0.71 0.30 17.40
C ALA A 391 0.50 -0.61 16.19
N ARG A 392 1.39 -0.51 15.19
CA ARG A 392 1.42 -1.35 13.99
C ARG A 392 2.86 -1.72 13.63
N SER A 393 3.06 -2.93 13.12
CA SER A 393 4.38 -3.44 12.73
C SER A 393 4.45 -3.81 11.25
N PRO A 394 5.64 -3.74 10.62
CA PRO A 394 5.92 -4.54 9.43
C PRO A 394 6.03 -6.03 9.78
N SER A 395 5.90 -6.90 8.76
CA SER A 395 6.03 -8.35 8.95
C SER A 395 7.42 -8.71 9.49
N GLY A 396 7.48 -9.72 10.36
CA GLY A 396 8.71 -10.18 11.02
C GLY A 396 9.04 -9.48 12.33
N ILE A 397 8.21 -8.53 12.80
CA ILE A 397 8.44 -7.79 14.03
C ILE A 397 7.21 -7.81 14.94
N SER A 398 7.32 -8.47 16.08
CA SER A 398 6.23 -8.57 17.06
C SER A 398 6.15 -7.34 17.98
N ILE A 399 5.02 -6.61 17.90
CA ILE A 399 4.67 -5.48 18.78
C ILE A 399 4.51 -5.93 20.22
N ILE A 400 3.86 -7.07 20.46
CA ILE A 400 3.68 -7.60 21.81
C ILE A 400 5.03 -7.92 22.45
N SER A 401 5.96 -8.51 21.70
CA SER A 401 7.32 -8.74 22.21
C SER A 401 8.03 -7.44 22.57
N LEU A 402 7.82 -6.35 21.83
CA LEU A 402 8.34 -5.03 22.18
C LEU A 402 7.68 -4.46 23.45
N LEU A 403 6.36 -4.56 23.56
CA LEU A 403 5.59 -4.05 24.71
C LEU A 403 5.89 -4.81 26.01
N ASN A 404 6.11 -6.12 25.93
CA ASN A 404 6.45 -6.96 27.09
C ASN A 404 7.74 -6.49 27.80
N ASN A 405 8.66 -5.83 27.09
CA ASN A 405 9.90 -5.29 27.66
C ASN A 405 9.68 -4.00 28.47
N ILE A 406 8.49 -3.39 28.40
CA ILE A 406 8.16 -2.13 29.08
C ILE A 406 6.85 -2.20 29.86
N ASN A 407 6.38 -3.41 30.19
CA ASN A 407 5.07 -3.64 30.80
C ASN A 407 4.82 -2.80 32.07
N SER A 408 5.86 -2.51 32.86
CA SER A 408 5.81 -1.72 34.09
C SER A 408 5.47 -0.23 33.87
N LEU A 409 5.61 0.28 32.64
CA LEU A 409 5.27 1.65 32.28
C LEU A 409 3.83 1.80 31.75
N LEU A 410 3.18 0.70 31.40
CA LEU A 410 1.88 0.66 30.76
C LEU A 410 0.78 0.44 31.81
N LYS A 411 -0.31 1.20 31.72
CA LYS A 411 -1.50 0.95 32.55
C LYS A 411 -2.24 -0.29 32.04
N GLU A 412 -2.39 -0.36 30.72
CA GLU A 412 -3.06 -1.44 30.00
C GLU A 412 -2.40 -1.60 28.64
N TYR A 413 -2.31 -2.83 28.13
CA TYR A 413 -1.94 -3.11 26.75
C TYR A 413 -2.42 -4.49 26.32
N GLY A 414 -2.60 -4.69 25.02
CA GLY A 414 -3.03 -5.96 24.45
C GLY A 414 -3.09 -5.92 22.92
N GLY A 415 -3.10 -7.09 22.29
CA GLY A 415 -3.13 -7.24 20.84
C GLY A 415 -2.38 -8.48 20.35
N HIS A 416 -1.97 -8.44 19.09
CA HIS A 416 -1.26 -9.51 18.38
C HIS A 416 0.11 -9.03 17.88
N GLU A 417 0.87 -9.90 17.23
CA GLU A 417 2.22 -9.59 16.74
C GLU A 417 2.27 -8.32 15.87
N MET A 418 1.27 -8.08 15.03
CA MET A 418 1.29 -6.99 14.05
C MET A 418 0.57 -5.72 14.51
N ALA A 419 -0.21 -5.78 15.59
CA ALA A 419 -1.06 -4.69 16.04
C ALA A 419 -1.36 -4.78 17.54
N ALA A 420 -1.25 -3.66 18.26
CA ALA A 420 -1.62 -3.59 19.67
C ALA A 420 -2.23 -2.25 20.05
N GLY A 421 -3.02 -2.24 21.13
CA GLY A 421 -3.46 -1.06 21.84
C GLY A 421 -2.70 -0.91 23.17
N LEU A 422 -2.55 0.32 23.65
CA LEU A 422 -1.90 0.60 24.94
C LEU A 422 -2.45 1.86 25.62
N THR A 423 -2.33 1.91 26.94
CA THR A 423 -2.59 3.08 27.79
C THR A 423 -1.33 3.38 28.62
N ILE A 424 -0.87 4.63 28.60
CA ILE A 424 0.38 5.08 29.24
C ILE A 424 0.23 6.47 29.89
N GLU A 425 1.00 6.78 30.93
CA GLU A 425 1.09 8.15 31.44
C GLU A 425 1.88 9.05 30.50
N ARG A 426 1.40 10.26 30.23
CA ARG A 426 1.99 11.21 29.28
C ARG A 426 3.48 11.45 29.56
N LYS A 427 3.84 11.58 30.84
CA LYS A 427 5.24 11.76 31.28
C LYS A 427 6.17 10.57 30.94
N ASN A 428 5.62 9.37 30.74
CA ASN A 428 6.40 8.16 30.46
C ASN A 428 6.66 7.94 28.96
N ILE A 429 6.01 8.71 28.06
CA ILE A 429 6.15 8.55 26.60
C ILE A 429 7.61 8.71 26.13
N PRO A 430 8.41 9.70 26.60
CA PRO A 430 9.81 9.79 26.22
C PRO A 430 10.64 8.56 26.66
N LEU A 431 10.35 8.03 27.85
CA LEU A 431 11.03 6.83 28.36
C LEU A 431 10.64 5.58 27.55
N MET A 432 9.36 5.44 27.19
CA MET A 432 8.86 4.39 26.30
C MET A 432 9.60 4.40 24.95
N ARG A 433 9.76 5.57 24.32
CA ARG A 433 10.50 5.70 23.04
C ARG A 433 11.91 5.14 23.12
N LYS A 434 12.63 5.47 24.20
CA LYS A 434 13.98 4.96 24.43
C LYS A 434 13.98 3.44 24.59
N LEU A 435 13.19 2.93 25.54
CA LEU A 435 13.21 1.51 25.89
C LEU A 435 12.71 0.59 24.76
N ILE A 436 11.72 1.01 23.99
CA ILE A 436 11.25 0.21 22.84
C ILE A 436 12.29 0.17 21.72
N ASN A 437 13.00 1.27 21.45
CA ASN A 437 14.07 1.25 20.45
C ASN A 437 15.23 0.35 20.90
N GLU A 438 15.58 0.36 22.19
CA GLU A 438 16.57 -0.57 22.76
C GLU A 438 16.11 -2.03 22.68
N ALA A 439 14.83 -2.29 23.00
CA ALA A 439 14.23 -3.62 22.90
C ALA A 439 14.22 -4.12 21.44
N TYR A 440 13.92 -3.25 20.48
CA TYR A 440 14.01 -3.59 19.06
C TYR A 440 15.41 -4.05 18.70
N VAL A 441 16.43 -3.26 19.02
CA VAL A 441 17.82 -3.59 18.66
C VAL A 441 18.29 -4.88 19.30
N LYS A 442 17.84 -5.15 20.54
CA LYS A 442 18.13 -6.40 21.24
C LYS A 442 17.49 -7.63 20.57
N LEU A 443 16.26 -7.50 20.08
CA LEU A 443 15.49 -8.62 19.53
C LEU A 443 15.76 -8.87 18.04
N TYR A 444 15.95 -7.80 17.25
CA TYR A 444 15.98 -7.86 15.79
C TYR A 444 17.26 -7.28 15.17
N GLY A 445 18.17 -6.73 15.99
CA GLY A 445 19.39 -6.08 15.51
C GLY A 445 19.15 -4.67 14.95
N LYS A 446 20.08 -4.18 14.13
CA LYS A 446 20.06 -2.81 13.57
C LYS A 446 19.55 -2.74 12.12
N ASP A 447 19.14 -3.87 11.56
CA ASP A 447 18.62 -3.92 10.20
C ASP A 447 17.10 -3.74 10.19
N LEU A 448 16.60 -3.13 9.12
CA LEU A 448 15.17 -3.10 8.84
C LEU A 448 14.77 -4.40 8.13
N PRO A 449 13.54 -4.89 8.35
CA PRO A 449 13.08 -6.12 7.71
C PRO A 449 13.03 -5.92 6.20
N VAL A 450 13.55 -6.91 5.46
CA VAL A 450 13.42 -6.94 3.99
C VAL A 450 12.01 -7.42 3.66
N TYR A 451 11.32 -6.67 2.81
CA TYR A 451 9.99 -7.08 2.37
C TYR A 451 10.13 -8.02 1.18
N VAL A 452 9.68 -9.26 1.37
CA VAL A 452 9.67 -10.28 0.33
C VAL A 452 8.39 -10.13 -0.50
N VAL A 453 8.57 -9.99 -1.80
CA VAL A 453 7.50 -10.09 -2.79
C VAL A 453 7.59 -11.49 -3.39
N GLU A 454 6.70 -12.37 -2.95
CA GLU A 454 6.53 -13.69 -3.55
C GLU A 454 5.99 -13.56 -4.98
N VAL A 455 6.57 -14.35 -5.89
CA VAL A 455 6.25 -14.40 -7.32
C VAL A 455 5.90 -15.83 -7.69
N ASP A 456 4.71 -16.05 -8.24
CA ASP A 456 4.21 -17.37 -8.61
C ASP A 456 4.94 -17.97 -9.82
N ALA A 457 5.22 -17.15 -10.84
CA ALA A 457 5.92 -17.56 -12.05
C ALA A 457 6.58 -16.36 -12.76
N GLU A 458 7.62 -16.64 -13.53
CA GLU A 458 8.17 -15.71 -14.52
C GLU A 458 7.53 -16.00 -15.88
N LEU A 459 6.99 -14.98 -16.52
CA LEU A 459 6.25 -15.10 -17.77
C LEU A 459 6.57 -13.91 -18.69
N SER A 460 6.58 -14.17 -19.99
CA SER A 460 6.62 -13.14 -21.02
C SER A 460 5.22 -12.58 -21.32
N LEU A 461 5.14 -11.39 -21.92
CA LEU A 461 3.84 -10.85 -22.34
C LEU A 461 3.14 -11.69 -23.43
N ASP A 462 3.92 -12.41 -24.23
CA ASP A 462 3.41 -13.25 -25.31
C ASP A 462 2.73 -14.52 -24.80
N GLU A 463 3.10 -14.95 -23.60
CA GLU A 463 2.52 -16.09 -22.93
C GLU A 463 1.13 -15.81 -22.35
N PHE A 464 0.68 -14.56 -22.25
CA PHE A 464 -0.64 -14.24 -21.75
C PHE A 464 -1.69 -14.25 -22.86
N ASP A 465 -2.74 -15.01 -22.65
CA ASP A 465 -3.92 -15.07 -23.49
C ASP A 465 -5.19 -15.25 -22.62
N SER A 466 -6.35 -15.25 -23.27
CA SER A 466 -7.64 -15.48 -22.62
C SER A 466 -7.73 -16.84 -21.92
N GLU A 467 -6.99 -17.85 -22.38
CA GLU A 467 -7.04 -19.20 -21.81
C GLU A 467 -6.33 -19.22 -20.45
N LYS A 468 -5.12 -18.66 -20.34
CA LYS A 468 -4.41 -18.53 -19.06
C LYS A 468 -5.14 -17.61 -18.10
N LEU A 469 -5.81 -16.56 -18.58
CA LEU A 469 -6.69 -15.75 -17.76
C LEU A 469 -7.84 -16.57 -17.18
N GLY A 470 -8.50 -17.39 -18.00
CA GLY A 470 -9.54 -18.32 -17.53
C GLY A 470 -9.04 -19.25 -16.43
N LYS A 471 -7.81 -19.77 -16.55
CA LYS A 471 -7.17 -20.62 -15.52
C LYS A 471 -6.94 -19.86 -14.21
N ILE A 472 -6.48 -18.60 -14.27
CA ILE A 472 -6.31 -17.75 -13.07
C ILE A 472 -7.67 -17.47 -12.41
N GLU A 473 -8.72 -17.25 -13.20
CA GLU A 473 -10.06 -16.97 -12.68
C GLU A 473 -10.65 -18.16 -11.89
N LEU A 474 -10.29 -19.40 -12.22
CA LEU A 474 -10.68 -20.59 -11.43
C LEU A 474 -10.16 -20.56 -9.98
N LEU A 475 -9.08 -19.82 -9.71
CA LEU A 475 -8.53 -19.70 -8.36
C LEU A 475 -9.33 -18.74 -7.48
N ARG A 476 -10.24 -17.93 -8.05
CA ARG A 476 -11.08 -17.01 -7.27
C ARG A 476 -12.03 -17.76 -6.31
N PRO A 477 -12.46 -17.12 -5.20
CA PRO A 477 -12.14 -15.75 -4.77
C PRO A 477 -10.71 -15.61 -4.21
N PHE A 478 -10.05 -14.50 -4.53
CA PHE A 478 -8.75 -14.15 -3.93
C PHE A 478 -8.94 -13.34 -2.66
N GLY A 479 -8.04 -13.52 -1.69
CA GLY A 479 -8.06 -12.87 -0.39
C GLY A 479 -6.98 -13.42 0.54
N HIS A 480 -7.19 -13.33 1.85
CA HIS A 480 -6.26 -13.91 2.82
C HIS A 480 -6.16 -15.43 2.65
N SER A 481 -4.94 -15.97 2.74
CA SER A 481 -4.62 -17.38 2.44
C SER A 481 -4.90 -17.87 1.00
N ASN A 482 -5.30 -16.98 0.08
CA ASN A 482 -5.36 -17.23 -1.36
C ASN A 482 -5.10 -15.92 -2.13
N PRO A 483 -3.87 -15.40 -2.13
CA PRO A 483 -3.57 -14.14 -2.81
C PRO A 483 -3.75 -14.25 -4.33
N GLU A 484 -4.04 -13.12 -4.97
CA GLU A 484 -4.03 -13.00 -6.43
C GLU A 484 -2.62 -13.33 -6.95
N PRO A 485 -2.47 -14.21 -7.97
CA PRO A 485 -1.16 -14.56 -8.50
C PRO A 485 -0.35 -13.35 -8.94
N ARG A 486 0.96 -13.40 -8.71
CA ARG A 486 1.92 -12.36 -9.09
C ARG A 486 2.94 -12.94 -10.04
N PHE A 487 3.10 -12.29 -11.18
CA PHE A 487 4.00 -12.74 -12.23
C PHE A 487 5.15 -11.75 -12.39
N LEU A 488 6.36 -12.29 -12.55
CA LEU A 488 7.53 -11.51 -12.92
C LEU A 488 7.60 -11.43 -14.43
N ILE A 489 7.57 -10.20 -14.95
CA ILE A 489 7.69 -9.91 -16.37
C ILE A 489 8.87 -8.96 -16.52
N LYS A 490 9.91 -9.40 -17.24
CA LYS A 490 11.17 -8.66 -17.37
C LYS A 490 11.26 -7.93 -18.70
N ASN A 491 12.20 -6.99 -18.75
CA ASN A 491 12.68 -6.37 -19.98
C ASN A 491 11.59 -5.62 -20.76
N LEU A 492 10.61 -5.03 -20.07
CA LEU A 492 9.52 -4.30 -20.68
C LEU A 492 9.96 -2.89 -21.07
N ASN A 493 9.65 -2.49 -22.30
CA ASN A 493 9.85 -1.11 -22.74
C ASN A 493 8.68 -0.24 -22.27
N ILE A 494 8.97 0.99 -21.85
CA ILE A 494 7.94 1.97 -21.50
C ILE A 494 7.62 2.85 -22.71
N GLU A 495 6.51 2.58 -23.39
CA GLU A 495 6.08 3.38 -24.54
C GLU A 495 5.46 4.71 -24.10
N LYS A 496 4.62 4.67 -23.06
CA LYS A 496 3.99 5.87 -22.48
C LYS A 496 3.91 5.74 -20.98
N ALA A 497 4.16 6.83 -20.28
CA ALA A 497 3.93 6.97 -18.85
C ALA A 497 3.08 8.22 -18.58
N LYS A 498 2.04 8.08 -17.76
CA LYS A 498 1.20 9.18 -17.29
C LYS A 498 0.92 9.01 -15.80
N THR A 499 0.89 10.11 -15.07
CA THR A 499 0.43 10.12 -13.68
C THR A 499 -1.07 10.40 -13.61
N PHE A 500 -1.74 9.94 -12.56
CA PHE A 500 -3.15 10.21 -12.30
C PHE A 500 -3.48 10.17 -10.79
N GLY A 501 -4.72 10.56 -10.47
CA GLY A 501 -5.20 10.70 -9.08
C GLY A 501 -5.04 12.13 -8.57
N ASN A 502 -5.79 12.49 -7.51
CA ASN A 502 -5.81 13.86 -6.99
C ASN A 502 -4.44 14.36 -6.50
N SER A 503 -3.58 13.46 -6.04
CA SER A 503 -2.21 13.74 -5.62
C SER A 503 -1.16 13.48 -6.71
N GLY A 504 -1.54 12.87 -7.84
CA GLY A 504 -0.60 12.50 -8.90
C GLY A 504 0.32 11.31 -8.57
N ASP A 505 0.06 10.58 -7.48
CA ASP A 505 0.95 9.53 -6.98
C ASP A 505 0.87 8.19 -7.74
N HIS A 506 -0.16 8.01 -8.59
CA HIS A 506 -0.38 6.77 -9.33
C HIS A 506 0.14 6.88 -10.76
N VAL A 507 0.58 5.75 -11.33
CA VAL A 507 1.13 5.68 -12.69
C VAL A 507 0.26 4.80 -13.59
N LYS A 508 0.03 5.27 -14.80
CA LYS A 508 -0.59 4.56 -15.91
C LYS A 508 0.46 4.44 -17.02
N LEU A 509 0.88 3.22 -17.30
CA LEU A 509 1.93 2.91 -18.26
C LEU A 509 1.36 2.13 -19.44
N ILE A 510 1.93 2.35 -20.63
CA ILE A 510 1.81 1.41 -21.74
C ILE A 510 3.16 0.70 -21.84
N LEU A 511 3.16 -0.57 -21.47
CA LEU A 511 4.34 -1.43 -21.48
C LEU A 511 4.35 -2.27 -22.75
N ARG A 512 5.54 -2.55 -23.29
CA ARG A 512 5.70 -3.29 -24.54
C ARG A 512 6.80 -4.35 -24.44
N SER A 513 6.50 -5.55 -24.91
CA SER A 513 7.47 -6.62 -25.19
C SER A 513 7.27 -7.06 -26.63
N GLY A 514 8.31 -6.98 -27.46
CA GLY A 514 8.16 -7.18 -28.91
C GLY A 514 7.09 -6.25 -29.50
N ASP A 515 6.12 -6.84 -30.19
CA ASP A 515 4.98 -6.12 -30.79
C ASP A 515 3.77 -6.01 -29.86
N ARG A 516 3.72 -6.80 -28.78
CA ARG A 516 2.60 -6.76 -27.82
C ARG A 516 2.70 -5.58 -26.88
N LYS A 517 1.57 -4.92 -26.69
CA LYS A 517 1.41 -3.78 -25.80
C LYS A 517 0.36 -4.07 -24.76
N VAL A 518 0.61 -3.68 -23.52
CA VAL A 518 -0.33 -3.88 -22.42
C VAL A 518 -0.46 -2.60 -21.59
N LEU A 519 -1.69 -2.34 -21.15
CA LEU A 519 -1.94 -1.30 -20.18
C LEU A 519 -1.50 -1.78 -18.79
N ALA A 520 -0.68 -0.99 -18.09
CA ALA A 520 -0.27 -1.29 -16.73
C ALA A 520 -0.61 -0.14 -15.77
N ILE A 521 -1.11 -0.48 -14.58
CA ILE A 521 -1.50 0.48 -13.54
C ILE A 521 -0.70 0.17 -12.27
N GLY A 522 0.01 1.18 -11.76
CA GLY A 522 0.72 1.12 -10.47
C GLY A 522 0.20 2.19 -9.52
N PHE A 523 -0.37 1.79 -8.39
CA PHE A 523 -0.86 2.75 -7.39
C PHE A 523 0.28 3.18 -6.45
N GLY A 524 0.54 4.49 -6.35
CA GLY A 524 1.53 5.03 -5.40
C GLY A 524 2.97 4.88 -5.90
N MET A 525 3.15 4.61 -7.20
CA MET A 525 4.42 4.26 -7.82
C MET A 525 5.06 5.40 -8.61
N ASN A 526 4.56 6.64 -8.48
CA ASN A 526 5.17 7.79 -9.15
C ASN A 526 6.65 7.98 -8.74
N HIS A 527 6.98 7.67 -7.49
CA HIS A 527 8.34 7.76 -6.94
C HIS A 527 9.38 6.91 -7.70
N LEU A 528 8.97 5.86 -8.43
CA LEU A 528 9.87 5.06 -9.26
C LEU A 528 10.56 5.90 -10.33
N PHE A 529 9.93 6.98 -10.77
CA PHE A 529 10.47 7.88 -11.79
C PHE A 529 11.31 9.02 -11.20
N ASP A 530 11.43 9.16 -9.88
CA ASP A 530 12.15 10.28 -9.26
C ASP A 530 13.64 10.26 -9.62
N GLU A 531 14.25 9.06 -9.65
CA GLU A 531 15.64 8.85 -10.08
C GLU A 531 15.84 9.09 -11.59
N PHE A 532 14.76 8.97 -12.38
CA PHE A 532 14.78 9.03 -13.84
C PHE A 532 13.95 10.20 -14.39
N LYS A 533 13.69 11.23 -13.58
CA LYS A 533 12.75 12.32 -13.87
C LYS A 533 13.02 13.04 -15.20
N TYR A 534 14.27 13.02 -15.64
CA TYR A 534 14.76 13.69 -16.85
C TYR A 534 15.11 12.73 -18.00
N VAL A 535 14.97 11.42 -17.78
CA VAL A 535 15.19 10.41 -18.82
C VAL A 535 13.87 10.19 -19.55
N LYS A 536 13.91 10.22 -20.89
CA LYS A 536 12.73 9.89 -21.69
C LYS A 536 12.30 8.45 -21.36
N PRO A 537 11.00 8.19 -21.06
CA PRO A 537 10.53 6.85 -20.72
C PRO A 537 10.90 5.78 -21.75
N SER A 538 10.98 6.16 -23.03
CA SER A 538 11.38 5.25 -24.12
C SER A 538 12.82 4.73 -24.04
N LEU A 539 13.68 5.32 -23.21
CA LEU A 539 15.06 4.89 -22.95
C LEU A 539 15.18 4.03 -21.69
N LEU A 540 14.04 3.79 -21.01
CA LEU A 540 13.97 3.03 -19.79
C LEU A 540 13.35 1.66 -20.06
N LYS A 541 13.87 0.67 -19.36
CA LYS A 541 13.27 -0.66 -19.24
C LYS A 541 12.79 -0.91 -17.83
N MET A 542 11.80 -1.77 -17.74
CA MET A 542 11.11 -2.07 -16.51
C MET A 542 10.96 -3.57 -16.37
N ASP A 543 11.41 -4.09 -15.24
CA ASP A 543 10.94 -5.39 -14.76
C ASP A 543 9.78 -5.12 -13.79
N VAL A 544 8.71 -5.89 -13.90
CA VAL A 544 7.53 -5.73 -13.07
C VAL A 544 7.15 -7.04 -12.40
N VAL A 545 6.75 -6.95 -11.14
CA VAL A 545 5.92 -7.96 -10.49
C VAL A 545 4.50 -7.46 -10.54
N ALA A 546 3.63 -8.15 -11.27
CA ALA A 546 2.26 -7.71 -11.50
C ALA A 546 1.26 -8.87 -11.44
N SER A 547 0.08 -8.56 -10.92
CA SER A 547 -1.12 -9.38 -11.12
C SER A 547 -1.82 -8.96 -12.41
N ILE A 548 -2.54 -9.89 -13.03
CA ILE A 548 -3.18 -9.66 -14.34
C ILE A 548 -4.67 -9.59 -14.15
N LYS A 549 -5.29 -8.60 -14.77
CA LYS A 549 -6.72 -8.35 -14.66
C LYS A 549 -7.35 -8.27 -16.04
N THR A 550 -8.51 -8.87 -16.17
CA THR A 550 -9.39 -8.63 -17.30
C THR A 550 -9.80 -7.16 -17.33
N ASP A 551 -9.84 -6.57 -18.52
CA ASP A 551 -10.24 -5.18 -18.71
C ASP A 551 -11.30 -5.11 -19.81
N ASN A 552 -12.55 -4.89 -19.41
CA ASN A 552 -13.69 -4.74 -20.33
C ASN A 552 -13.74 -3.34 -21.01
N GLY A 553 -12.65 -2.57 -20.93
CA GLY A 553 -12.51 -1.21 -21.46
C GLY A 553 -11.45 -1.11 -22.57
N TYR A 554 -10.85 0.08 -22.72
CA TYR A 554 -9.79 0.42 -23.70
C TYR A 554 -8.44 -0.32 -23.50
N GLY A 555 -8.43 -1.48 -22.84
CA GLY A 555 -7.25 -2.33 -22.79
C GLY A 555 -6.84 -2.73 -24.20
N LEU A 556 -5.54 -2.67 -24.48
CA LEU A 556 -5.00 -3.35 -25.66
C LEU A 556 -5.23 -4.84 -25.39
N GLU A 557 -6.11 -5.47 -26.17
CA GLU A 557 -6.43 -6.91 -26.09
C GLU A 557 -7.22 -7.38 -24.84
N GLY A 558 -7.96 -6.49 -24.17
CA GLY A 558 -8.92 -6.88 -23.10
C GLY A 558 -8.28 -7.28 -21.76
N MET A 559 -7.00 -6.98 -21.55
CA MET A 559 -6.27 -7.24 -20.30
C MET A 559 -5.48 -6.01 -19.84
N LYS A 560 -5.16 -5.97 -18.54
CA LYS A 560 -4.26 -5.00 -17.93
C LYS A 560 -3.41 -5.61 -16.83
N LEU A 561 -2.22 -5.06 -16.64
CA LEU A 561 -1.35 -5.36 -15.51
C LEU A 561 -1.65 -4.45 -14.33
N SER A 562 -1.81 -5.04 -13.15
CA SER A 562 -1.85 -4.34 -11.87
C SER A 562 -0.48 -4.52 -11.22
N ILE A 563 0.38 -3.49 -11.32
CA ILE A 563 1.76 -3.54 -10.84
C ILE A 563 1.76 -3.56 -9.30
N ASN A 564 2.41 -4.58 -8.71
CA ASN A 564 2.62 -4.71 -7.27
C ASN A 564 3.99 -4.16 -6.86
N ASP A 565 5.00 -4.36 -7.71
CA ASP A 565 6.33 -3.80 -7.56
C ASP A 565 7.04 -3.71 -8.90
N ALA A 566 8.06 -2.86 -9.01
CA ALA A 566 8.83 -2.75 -10.24
C ALA A 566 10.25 -2.26 -10.01
N ARG A 567 11.12 -2.61 -10.94
CA ARG A 567 12.50 -2.13 -11.03
C ARG A 567 12.66 -1.43 -12.36
N LEU A 568 12.91 -0.13 -12.29
CA LEU A 568 13.16 0.72 -13.44
C LEU A 568 14.67 0.86 -13.63
N TYR A 569 15.14 0.68 -14.85
CA TYR A 569 16.55 0.82 -15.19
C TYR A 569 16.69 1.43 -16.58
N ILE A 570 17.84 2.05 -16.84
CA ILE A 570 18.17 2.52 -18.18
C ILE A 570 18.39 1.29 -19.04
N ASP A 571 17.84 1.29 -20.26
CA ASP A 571 18.16 0.25 -21.24
C ASP A 571 19.70 0.18 -21.38
N PRO A 572 20.32 -0.99 -21.18
CA PRO A 572 21.77 -1.13 -21.32
C PRO A 572 22.31 -0.59 -22.65
N VAL A 573 21.51 -0.60 -23.72
CA VAL A 573 21.86 -0.04 -25.03
C VAL A 573 22.03 1.49 -24.98
N PHE A 574 21.27 2.18 -24.13
CA PHE A 574 21.30 3.65 -23.99
C PHE A 574 22.09 4.11 -22.77
N GLU A 575 22.79 3.21 -22.06
CA GLU A 575 23.44 3.54 -20.78
C GLU A 575 24.52 4.63 -20.94
N GLU A 576 25.30 4.59 -22.01
CA GLU A 576 26.29 5.63 -22.33
C GLU A 576 25.62 6.96 -22.73
N GLU A 577 24.60 6.91 -23.60
CA GLU A 577 23.87 8.11 -24.06
C GLU A 577 23.15 8.82 -22.91
N VAL A 578 22.57 8.06 -21.98
CA VAL A 578 21.88 8.60 -20.79
C VAL A 578 22.89 9.07 -19.75
N LYS A 579 24.05 8.42 -19.57
CA LYS A 579 25.13 8.93 -18.69
C LYS A 579 25.66 10.27 -19.18
N ASP A 580 25.87 10.43 -20.48
CA ASP A 580 26.37 11.68 -21.06
C ASP A 580 25.34 12.81 -20.96
N LYS A 581 24.05 12.51 -21.15
CA LYS A 581 22.96 13.51 -20.99
C LYS A 581 22.68 13.83 -19.52
N ASN A 582 22.67 12.86 -18.61
CA ASN A 582 22.45 13.11 -17.17
C ASN A 582 23.60 13.88 -16.52
N PHE A 583 24.85 13.72 -16.98
CA PHE A 583 25.97 14.55 -16.54
C PHE A 583 25.72 16.04 -16.80
N VAL A 584 25.20 16.39 -17.98
CA VAL A 584 24.86 17.77 -18.35
C VAL A 584 23.78 18.36 -17.42
N PHE A 585 22.80 17.55 -17.02
CA PHE A 585 21.69 18.03 -16.18
C PHE A 585 22.01 18.08 -14.68
N GLU A 586 22.73 17.09 -14.13
CA GLU A 586 23.24 17.13 -12.75
C GLU A 586 24.17 18.34 -12.53
N PHE A 587 25.01 18.66 -13.53
CA PHE A 587 25.89 19.83 -13.53
C PHE A 587 25.11 21.16 -13.52
N ILE A 588 24.01 21.27 -14.27
CA ILE A 588 23.13 22.46 -14.27
C ILE A 588 22.36 22.62 -12.95
N ARG A 589 21.92 21.52 -12.34
CA ARG A 589 21.06 21.54 -11.14
C ARG A 589 21.78 22.12 -9.92
N ASP A 590 23.08 21.85 -9.78
CA ASP A 590 23.84 22.22 -8.57
C ASP A 590 24.88 23.33 -8.82
N TRP A 591 24.94 23.88 -10.04
CA TRP A 591 25.85 24.97 -10.42
C TRP A 591 25.87 26.16 -9.43
N LYS A 592 24.72 26.53 -8.84
CA LYS A 592 24.64 27.62 -7.86
C LYS A 592 25.23 27.28 -6.48
N ASN A 593 25.26 26.00 -6.10
CA ASN A 593 25.80 25.53 -4.82
C ASN A 593 27.21 24.95 -4.96
N GLN A 594 27.65 24.63 -6.17
CA GLN A 594 29.03 24.31 -6.53
C GLN A 594 29.89 25.59 -6.66
N LYS A 595 29.74 26.53 -5.72
CA LYS A 595 30.76 27.57 -5.56
C LYS A 595 31.91 26.96 -4.77
N PRO A 596 33.10 26.73 -5.36
CA PRO A 596 34.29 26.60 -4.53
C PRO A 596 34.40 27.88 -3.68
N ASP A 597 34.92 27.74 -2.48
CA ASP A 597 35.11 28.84 -1.54
C ASP A 597 35.88 29.99 -2.22
N MET A 598 35.17 31.06 -2.61
CA MET A 598 35.69 32.20 -3.38
C MET A 598 36.53 33.14 -2.52
N SER A 599 37.03 32.67 -1.37
CA SER A 599 37.82 33.47 -0.43
C SER A 599 39.30 33.56 -0.77
N ASN A 600 39.83 32.78 -1.74
CA ASN A 600 41.29 32.70 -1.97
C ASN A 600 41.79 32.71 -3.43
N PHE A 601 40.99 33.10 -4.42
CA PHE A 601 41.45 33.14 -5.82
C PHE A 601 41.41 34.57 -6.40
N GLN A 602 42.40 35.38 -6.03
CA GLN A 602 42.99 36.30 -7.01
C GLN A 602 43.90 35.46 -7.91
N THR A 603 43.32 34.82 -8.91
CA THR A 603 44.05 33.91 -9.79
C THR A 603 44.88 34.72 -10.78
N ASP A 604 46.20 34.67 -10.63
CA ASP A 604 47.12 35.01 -11.71
C ASP A 604 46.80 34.09 -12.91
N VAL A 605 46.43 34.67 -14.04
CA VAL A 605 46.09 33.94 -15.28
C VAL A 605 47.21 32.96 -15.65
N SER A 606 48.47 33.31 -15.32
CA SER A 606 49.65 32.47 -15.51
C SER A 606 49.57 31.13 -14.76
N SER A 607 48.99 31.13 -13.54
CA SER A 607 48.83 29.90 -12.75
C SER A 607 47.78 28.98 -13.37
N LEU A 608 46.64 29.54 -13.83
CA LEU A 608 45.57 28.77 -14.48
C LEU A 608 46.04 28.12 -15.78
N VAL A 609 46.83 28.84 -16.57
CA VAL A 609 47.42 28.32 -17.81
C VAL A 609 48.33 27.13 -17.52
N ASN A 610 49.24 27.27 -16.53
CA ASN A 610 50.17 26.19 -16.15
C ASN A 610 49.44 24.94 -15.62
N ASP A 611 48.40 25.11 -14.81
CA ASP A 611 47.61 23.99 -14.25
C ASP A 611 46.85 23.24 -15.34
N LEU A 612 46.23 23.97 -16.28
CA LEU A 612 45.54 23.38 -17.42
C LEU A 612 46.51 22.67 -18.37
N GLU A 613 47.67 23.24 -18.63
CA GLU A 613 48.71 22.63 -19.48
C GLU A 613 49.23 21.32 -18.88
N LYS A 614 49.47 21.30 -17.55
CA LYS A 614 49.83 20.08 -16.82
C LYS A 614 48.72 19.03 -16.89
N HIS A 615 47.46 19.42 -16.76
CA HIS A 615 46.34 18.49 -16.85
C HIS A 615 46.18 17.88 -18.25
N LEU A 616 46.33 18.71 -19.28
CA LEU A 616 46.19 18.31 -20.68
C LEU A 616 47.36 17.44 -21.16
N SER A 617 48.59 17.71 -20.71
CA SER A 617 49.79 16.93 -21.07
C SER A 617 49.74 15.50 -20.55
N HIS A 618 49.07 15.26 -19.43
CA HIS A 618 48.85 13.90 -18.91
C HIS A 618 47.77 13.11 -19.66
N LYS A 619 46.73 13.77 -20.16
CA LYS A 619 45.55 13.09 -20.75
C LYS A 619 45.56 13.02 -22.27
N ALA A 620 46.20 13.98 -22.94
CA ALA A 620 46.22 14.10 -24.40
C ALA A 620 47.50 14.82 -24.90
N PRO A 621 48.70 14.27 -24.67
CA PRO A 621 49.98 14.92 -25.01
C PRO A 621 50.13 15.20 -26.52
N GLU A 622 49.65 14.30 -27.37
CA GLU A 622 49.67 14.47 -28.84
C GLU A 622 48.81 15.66 -29.29
N PHE A 623 47.72 15.92 -28.56
CA PHE A 623 46.79 17.01 -28.87
C PHE A 623 47.41 18.38 -28.59
N LEU A 624 48.14 18.54 -27.47
CA LEU A 624 48.88 19.78 -27.15
C LEU A 624 49.98 20.10 -28.18
N GLN A 625 50.64 19.08 -28.74
CA GLN A 625 51.65 19.29 -29.77
C GLN A 625 51.04 19.71 -31.12
N MET A 626 49.84 19.21 -31.43
CA MET A 626 49.08 19.63 -32.62
C MET A 626 48.52 21.06 -32.47
N THR A 627 48.02 21.43 -31.28
CA THR A 627 47.40 22.73 -31.03
C THR A 627 48.36 23.92 -31.11
N ALA A 628 49.64 23.68 -30.82
CA ALA A 628 50.69 24.70 -30.91
C ALA A 628 50.95 25.21 -32.34
N LYS A 629 50.53 24.48 -33.39
CA LYS A 629 50.87 24.76 -34.80
C LYS A 629 49.80 25.51 -35.62
N LYS A 630 48.71 25.96 -34.99
CA LYS A 630 47.49 26.66 -35.52
C LYS A 630 46.29 25.72 -35.61
N ILE A 631 45.25 26.05 -34.84
CA ILE A 631 43.95 25.39 -34.88
C ILE A 631 42.92 26.35 -35.44
N TRP A 632 42.08 25.84 -36.35
CA TRP A 632 40.88 26.53 -36.81
C TRP A 632 39.59 25.92 -36.19
N GLY A 633 39.70 24.93 -35.30
CA GLY A 633 38.58 24.38 -34.51
C GLY A 633 38.99 23.36 -33.42
N ALA A 634 38.29 23.37 -32.28
CA ALA A 634 38.53 22.43 -31.18
C ALA A 634 37.62 21.21 -31.31
N PHE A 635 38.17 20.10 -31.82
CA PHE A 635 37.42 18.86 -32.08
C PHE A 635 37.80 17.77 -31.07
N GLY A 636 36.81 17.17 -30.39
CA GLY A 636 37.03 16.11 -29.41
C GLY A 636 35.85 15.90 -28.45
N SER A 637 35.90 14.85 -27.62
CA SER A 637 34.88 14.61 -26.60
C SER A 637 34.82 15.76 -25.58
N ILE A 638 33.66 16.00 -24.97
CA ILE A 638 33.41 17.15 -24.08
C ILE A 638 34.44 17.24 -22.93
N ARG A 639 34.94 16.07 -22.47
CA ARG A 639 35.95 15.92 -21.42
C ARG A 639 37.31 16.52 -21.77
N LEU A 640 37.64 16.65 -23.06
CA LEU A 640 38.90 17.22 -23.55
C LEU A 640 38.70 18.57 -24.23
N LYS A 641 37.55 18.76 -24.91
CA LYS A 641 37.19 19.97 -25.63
C LYS A 641 37.18 21.21 -24.74
N HIS A 642 36.50 21.15 -23.58
CA HIS A 642 36.36 22.31 -22.70
C HIS A 642 37.67 22.72 -22.00
N PRO A 643 38.44 21.80 -21.37
CA PRO A 643 39.73 22.16 -20.79
C PRO A 643 40.71 22.72 -21.81
N LEU A 644 40.69 22.19 -23.04
CA LEU A 644 41.52 22.70 -24.13
C LEU A 644 41.12 24.12 -24.55
N LEU A 645 39.81 24.36 -24.73
CA LEU A 645 39.31 25.66 -25.11
C LEU A 645 39.60 26.70 -24.02
N ALA A 646 39.41 26.37 -22.74
CA ALA A 646 39.83 27.22 -21.62
C ALA A 646 41.33 27.53 -21.65
N TRP A 647 42.18 26.50 -21.78
CA TRP A 647 43.63 26.68 -21.83
C TRP A 647 44.04 27.61 -22.96
N ARG A 648 43.47 27.43 -24.16
CA ARG A 648 43.79 28.26 -25.32
C ARG A 648 43.35 29.71 -25.14
N LEU A 649 42.13 29.93 -24.67
CA LEU A 649 41.60 31.27 -24.42
C LEU A 649 42.44 32.03 -23.39
N LEU A 650 42.82 31.37 -22.29
CA LEU A 650 43.67 31.96 -21.26
C LEU A 650 45.11 32.16 -21.73
N SER A 651 45.66 31.25 -22.52
CA SER A 651 47.01 31.38 -23.10
C SER A 651 47.09 32.55 -24.09
N ASN A 652 46.06 32.73 -24.91
CA ASN A 652 45.96 33.85 -25.83
C ASN A 652 45.83 35.17 -25.08
N TYR A 653 44.92 35.24 -24.10
CA TYR A 653 44.77 36.40 -23.22
C TYR A 653 46.10 36.77 -22.54
N HIS A 654 46.80 35.78 -21.97
CA HIS A 654 48.11 35.98 -21.34
C HIS A 654 49.17 36.51 -22.34
N SER A 655 49.04 36.15 -23.61
CA SER A 655 49.92 36.62 -24.69
C SER A 655 49.45 37.94 -25.33
N GLY A 656 48.42 38.60 -24.79
CA GLY A 656 47.85 39.84 -25.32
C GLY A 656 47.07 39.68 -26.64
N LYS A 657 46.61 38.47 -26.96
CA LYS A 657 45.87 38.17 -28.20
C LYS A 657 44.36 38.19 -27.98
N ARG A 658 43.64 38.79 -28.92
CA ARG A 658 42.19 38.81 -28.96
C ARG A 658 41.64 37.56 -29.63
N THR A 659 40.73 36.86 -28.97
CA THR A 659 40.15 35.59 -29.46
C THR A 659 38.64 35.66 -29.57
N VAL A 660 38.08 35.14 -30.65
CA VAL A 660 36.63 34.97 -30.81
C VAL A 660 36.29 33.48 -30.91
N VAL A 661 35.29 33.05 -30.15
CA VAL A 661 34.70 31.72 -30.21
C VAL A 661 33.38 31.81 -30.96
N VAL A 662 33.26 31.06 -32.05
CA VAL A 662 32.10 31.07 -32.94
C VAL A 662 31.42 29.71 -32.91
N SER A 663 30.15 29.65 -32.48
CA SER A 663 29.35 28.42 -32.50
C SER A 663 28.17 28.55 -33.47
N SER A 664 27.77 27.45 -34.13
CA SER A 664 26.66 27.44 -35.11
C SER A 664 25.31 27.91 -34.56
N ILE A 665 24.98 27.56 -33.31
CA ILE A 665 23.70 27.90 -32.67
C ILE A 665 23.89 28.48 -31.25
N ASN A 666 22.95 29.32 -30.82
CA ASN A 666 22.99 29.98 -29.50
C ASN A 666 22.98 28.99 -28.32
N GLY A 667 22.36 27.81 -28.47
CA GLY A 667 22.37 26.76 -27.45
C GLY A 667 23.78 26.23 -27.16
N THR A 668 24.53 25.90 -28.23
CA THR A 668 25.92 25.44 -28.14
C THR A 668 26.81 26.53 -27.58
N LEU A 669 26.65 27.77 -28.05
CA LEU A 669 27.43 28.90 -27.55
C LEU A 669 27.21 29.14 -26.05
N ALA A 670 25.95 29.14 -25.60
CA ALA A 670 25.59 29.30 -24.19
C ALA A 670 26.21 28.18 -23.35
N HIS A 671 26.11 26.93 -23.82
CA HIS A 671 26.69 25.78 -23.15
C HIS A 671 28.21 25.94 -22.97
N THR A 672 28.94 26.28 -24.02
CA THR A 672 30.39 26.48 -23.98
C THR A 672 30.77 27.66 -23.09
N TYR A 673 30.08 28.80 -23.23
CA TYR A 673 30.33 30.00 -22.43
C TYR A 673 30.17 29.74 -20.93
N TYR A 674 29.04 29.16 -20.51
CA TYR A 674 28.78 28.90 -19.09
C TYR A 674 29.68 27.79 -18.53
N SER A 675 30.03 26.77 -19.33
CA SER A 675 30.94 25.70 -18.91
C SER A 675 32.35 26.19 -18.63
N LEU A 676 32.81 27.22 -19.36
CA LEU A 676 34.14 27.79 -19.21
C LEU A 676 34.19 28.99 -18.27
N GLN A 677 33.04 29.49 -17.82
CA GLN A 677 32.96 30.74 -17.06
C GLN A 677 33.84 30.74 -15.81
N HIS A 678 33.96 29.61 -15.10
CA HIS A 678 34.81 29.54 -13.91
C HIS A 678 36.32 29.75 -14.23
N TYR A 679 36.77 29.26 -15.40
CA TYR A 679 38.15 29.46 -15.86
C TYR A 679 38.38 30.89 -16.34
N LEU A 680 37.37 31.48 -16.97
CA LEU A 680 37.48 32.76 -17.68
C LEU A 680 36.98 33.96 -16.86
N ASP A 681 36.47 33.75 -15.65
CA ASP A 681 35.99 34.82 -14.76
C ASP A 681 37.03 35.96 -14.56
N PRO A 682 38.35 35.68 -14.43
CA PRO A 682 39.36 36.73 -14.31
C PRO A 682 39.46 37.66 -15.54
N ILE A 683 39.10 37.17 -16.73
CA ILE A 683 39.29 37.86 -18.00
C ILE A 683 37.99 38.40 -18.60
N LYS A 684 36.85 38.15 -17.95
CA LYS A 684 35.52 38.70 -18.26
C LYS A 684 35.15 38.67 -19.76
N PRO A 685 35.03 37.47 -20.36
CA PRO A 685 34.68 37.35 -21.78
C PRO A 685 33.29 37.92 -22.07
N VAL A 686 33.09 38.44 -23.29
CA VAL A 686 31.79 38.99 -23.73
C VAL A 686 30.98 37.92 -24.45
N TYR A 687 29.71 37.79 -24.08
CA TYR A 687 28.73 36.97 -24.78
C TYR A 687 27.90 37.83 -25.75
N ALA A 688 28.14 37.67 -27.06
CA ALA A 688 27.53 38.49 -28.11
C ALA A 688 26.68 37.65 -29.07
N ASN A 689 25.37 37.61 -28.86
CA ASN A 689 24.41 36.99 -29.79
C ASN A 689 23.60 38.06 -30.55
N SER A 690 22.60 37.64 -31.33
CA SER A 690 21.72 38.54 -32.12
C SER A 690 21.02 39.66 -31.33
N LEU A 691 20.94 39.55 -30.00
CA LEU A 691 20.36 40.57 -29.12
C LEU A 691 21.42 41.53 -28.53
N TYR A 692 22.71 41.23 -28.70
CA TYR A 692 23.78 42.06 -28.20
C TYR A 692 23.86 43.38 -28.98
N ARG A 693 24.01 44.49 -28.26
CA ARG A 693 24.06 45.86 -28.81
C ARG A 693 25.28 46.64 -28.33
N GLY A 694 26.19 46.01 -27.60
CA GLY A 694 27.43 46.63 -27.10
C GLY A 694 28.56 46.64 -28.12
N ALA A 695 29.69 47.25 -27.72
CA ALA A 695 30.93 47.23 -28.49
C ALA A 695 31.61 45.84 -28.43
N LEU A 696 32.37 45.48 -29.46
CA LEU A 696 33.12 44.23 -29.56
C LEU A 696 34.61 44.48 -29.24
N ASP A 697 34.87 45.10 -28.09
CA ASP A 697 36.19 45.56 -27.63
C ASP A 697 36.87 44.61 -26.63
N ALA A 698 36.15 43.61 -26.12
CA ALA A 698 36.72 42.60 -25.23
C ALA A 698 37.82 41.77 -25.91
N GLU A 699 38.74 41.26 -25.09
CA GLU A 699 39.83 40.37 -25.51
C GLU A 699 39.32 38.98 -25.87
N VAL A 700 38.25 38.51 -25.23
CA VAL A 700 37.61 37.24 -25.57
C VAL A 700 36.11 37.44 -25.81
N ILE A 701 35.64 37.04 -26.98
CA ILE A 701 34.21 37.14 -27.36
C ILE A 701 33.67 35.77 -27.73
N PHE A 702 32.49 35.43 -27.20
CA PHE A 702 31.69 34.28 -27.59
C PHE A 702 30.54 34.77 -28.44
N THR A 703 30.41 34.25 -29.67
CA THR A 703 29.35 34.68 -30.59
C THR A 703 28.77 33.55 -31.43
N THR A 704 27.56 33.75 -31.93
CA THR A 704 26.91 32.79 -32.83
C THR A 704 27.35 33.04 -34.27
N LEU A 705 27.41 31.99 -35.08
CA LEU A 705 27.79 32.09 -36.50
C LEU A 705 26.96 33.14 -37.29
N PRO A 706 25.63 33.25 -37.10
CA PRO A 706 24.86 34.33 -37.74
C PRO A 706 25.32 35.74 -37.35
N PHE A 707 25.55 35.99 -36.06
CA PHE A 707 25.99 37.31 -35.57
C PHE A 707 27.42 37.62 -36.03
N PHE A 708 28.30 36.63 -36.00
CA PHE A 708 29.66 36.72 -36.53
C PHE A 708 29.64 37.10 -38.02
N ASN A 709 28.81 36.46 -38.83
CA ASN A 709 28.73 36.70 -40.26
C ASN A 709 28.15 38.08 -40.60
N GLU A 710 27.13 38.52 -39.87
CA GLU A 710 26.53 39.86 -40.02
C GLU A 710 27.54 40.99 -39.73
N ARG A 711 28.47 40.76 -38.79
CA ARG A 711 29.46 41.75 -38.33
C ARG A 711 30.90 41.36 -38.65
N ILE A 712 31.11 40.57 -39.72
CA ILE A 712 32.42 39.96 -40.01
C ILE A 712 33.58 40.95 -40.11
N ASN A 713 33.31 42.18 -40.56
CA ASN A 713 34.31 43.25 -40.66
C ASN A 713 34.83 43.71 -39.29
N GLU A 714 34.02 43.59 -38.24
CA GLU A 714 34.39 44.01 -36.88
C GLU A 714 35.23 42.96 -36.16
N PHE A 715 35.17 41.70 -36.63
CA PHE A 715 35.99 40.61 -36.10
C PHE A 715 37.33 40.44 -36.85
N LYS A 716 37.60 41.23 -37.90
CA LYS A 716 38.88 41.18 -38.66
C LYS A 716 40.11 41.52 -37.82
N GLU A 717 39.92 42.29 -36.76
CA GLU A 717 40.98 42.75 -35.85
C GLU A 717 41.24 41.75 -34.69
N PHE A 718 40.64 40.54 -34.73
CA PHE A 718 40.91 39.48 -33.76
C PHE A 718 42.06 38.58 -34.25
N ASP A 719 42.96 38.22 -33.34
CA ASP A 719 44.15 37.42 -33.64
C ASP A 719 43.82 35.94 -33.90
N GLU A 720 42.75 35.42 -33.29
CA GLU A 720 42.33 34.03 -33.48
C GLU A 720 40.80 33.86 -33.46
N ILE A 721 40.32 33.01 -34.37
CA ILE A 721 38.91 32.61 -34.50
C ILE A 721 38.82 31.11 -34.25
N LEU A 722 38.08 30.72 -33.22
CA LEU A 722 37.88 29.34 -32.81
C LEU A 722 36.45 28.91 -33.11
N PHE A 723 36.27 27.97 -34.04
CA PHE A 723 34.97 27.38 -34.29
C PHE A 723 34.66 26.30 -33.24
N ASP A 724 33.55 26.50 -32.54
CA ASP A 724 32.99 25.63 -31.51
C ASP A 724 31.80 24.87 -32.07
N GLU A 725 32.09 23.82 -32.84
CA GLU A 725 31.08 22.89 -33.36
C GLU A 725 30.99 21.64 -32.46
N PRO A 726 29.80 21.06 -32.27
CA PRO A 726 29.70 19.71 -31.72
C PRO A 726 30.38 18.72 -32.69
N ALA A 727 31.03 17.69 -32.13
CA ALA A 727 31.66 16.63 -32.90
C ALA A 727 30.63 15.83 -33.73
#